data_AF-A0A7Y4SDN4-F1
#
_entry.id   AF-A0A7Y4SDN4-F1
#
_cell.length_a   1.000
_cell.length_b   1.000
_cell.length_c   1.000
_cell.angle_alpha   90.00
_cell.angle_beta   90.00
_cell.angle_gamma   90.00
#
_symmetry.space_group_name_H-M   'P 1'
#
loop_
_entity.id
_entity.type
_entity.pdbx_description
1 polymer ?
#
loop_
_entity_poly.entity_id
_entity_poly.type
_entity_poly.pdbx_seq_one_letter_code
_entity_poly.pdbx_strand_id
1 'polypeptide(L)'
;MNRYGVFNHGLRKLSTLGEFLGEPVEPVYLFTPTGLTATLGWGRRKYARRARRVAKSRGIPFLCLEDGFLRSVGLGKTEPPLSIVVDDLGIYYDATDPSRLDSQIARQLNSEETARARAMIAAWRNGRVSKYNYAPDYAGDLPERYVLVVDQTWGDASIRYGMADESSFHRMLDRALKENPACTVLLKVHPEVLAGRKRGHFDLESITRRPNLHVIGDDAHPVNLIEHAEALYVVTSQMGFEGLLWGKPVRTFGMPFYAGWGLTRDELTAPERRKPVPLENLIHAALIEYPRYVDPETGRKCKAERVIEWMGLQRRMRTRFPNDIYALSFSPWKKPIVRRFFQGSRVQFVDAVDQVPEDATLAVWGQGYQDEKRPVVRLEDAFLRSVGLGADLIQPLSWVMDSRGMYYDATAPSELEHELLTAEFPTDLLVRARRLRDRIVEEGLTKYNVGAGAWRRPQEALWVILVPGQVESDASIRYGGSSIRSNMQLLQAVREANPSAYVIYKPHPDVLAGLRTKGVGEDEAMRWCDEVVTDVAMGTLLSAVDEVHVLTSLAGFEALLRKKKVACYGQPFYAGWGLTDDIIPPTRRTRRLTLDELVAGALILYPTYVSRITGKFTTAERALDELLVWRQQKPTGMPLWRKALRLVLRIGKKPD
;
A
#
# COMPACT_ATOMS: atom_id res chain seq x y z
N MET A 1 -25.38 28.15 -2.46
CA MET A 1 -24.65 26.89 -2.19
C MET A 1 -25.54 25.76 -2.66
N ASN A 2 -25.03 24.84 -3.48
CA ASN A 2 -25.84 23.71 -3.93
C ASN A 2 -26.12 22.76 -2.75
N ARG A 3 -27.30 22.14 -2.72
CA ARG A 3 -27.72 21.19 -1.69
C ARG A 3 -28.27 19.95 -2.36
N TYR A 4 -27.55 18.84 -2.24
CA TYR A 4 -27.91 17.59 -2.90
C TYR A 4 -28.63 16.65 -1.94
N GLY A 5 -29.89 16.32 -2.26
CA GLY A 5 -30.74 15.50 -1.40
C GLY A 5 -30.49 14.00 -1.56
N VAL A 6 -30.22 13.30 -0.45
CA VAL A 6 -30.02 11.85 -0.41
C VAL A 6 -31.17 11.12 0.27
N PHE A 7 -31.83 10.26 -0.50
CA PHE A 7 -33.05 9.59 -0.06
C PHE A 7 -32.82 8.16 0.42
N ASN A 8 -31.76 7.46 0.00
CA ASN A 8 -31.50 6.08 0.43
C ASN A 8 -30.42 5.99 1.51
N HIS A 9 -30.62 5.08 2.46
CA HIS A 9 -29.71 4.86 3.58
C HIS A 9 -28.28 4.48 3.15
N GLY A 10 -28.12 3.74 2.04
CA GLY A 10 -26.80 3.35 1.54
C GLY A 10 -25.90 4.55 1.18
N LEU A 11 -26.44 5.54 0.46
CA LEU A 11 -25.68 6.75 0.12
C LEU A 11 -25.38 7.62 1.35
N ARG A 12 -26.29 7.66 2.33
CA ARG A 12 -26.06 8.43 3.58
C ARG A 12 -24.89 7.90 4.40
N LYS A 13 -24.57 6.61 4.27
CA LYS A 13 -23.43 5.98 4.96
C LYS A 13 -22.09 6.28 4.30
N LEU A 14 -22.08 6.80 3.07
CA LEU A 14 -20.85 7.11 2.36
C LEU A 14 -20.33 8.49 2.82
N SER A 15 -19.42 8.48 3.80
CA SER A 15 -18.85 9.71 4.38
C SER A 15 -18.13 10.59 3.35
N THR A 16 -17.57 9.99 2.30
CA THR A 16 -16.87 10.69 1.21
C THR A 16 -17.80 11.19 0.11
N LEU A 17 -19.11 11.02 0.21
CA LEU A 17 -20.06 11.43 -0.84
C LEU A 17 -20.01 12.94 -1.12
N GLY A 18 -19.86 13.78 -0.09
CA GLY A 18 -19.67 15.22 -0.26
C GLY A 18 -18.38 15.57 -1.01
N GLU A 19 -17.29 14.86 -0.73
CA GLU A 19 -15.99 15.04 -1.38
C GLU A 19 -16.02 14.63 -2.86
N PHE A 20 -16.69 13.52 -3.19
CA PHE A 20 -16.94 13.17 -4.58
C PHE A 20 -17.74 14.25 -5.29
N LEU A 21 -18.79 14.77 -4.65
CA LEU A 21 -19.70 15.70 -5.30
C LEU A 21 -19.16 17.14 -5.37
N GLY A 22 -18.21 17.48 -4.51
CA GLY A 22 -17.73 18.85 -4.32
C GLY A 22 -18.77 19.77 -3.68
N GLU A 23 -19.86 19.19 -3.16
CA GLU A 23 -21.05 19.91 -2.70
C GLU A 23 -21.60 19.25 -1.43
N PRO A 24 -22.23 20.03 -0.52
CA PRO A 24 -22.90 19.48 0.65
C PRO A 24 -24.00 18.49 0.29
N VAL A 25 -24.02 17.39 1.03
CA VAL A 25 -25.03 16.35 0.91
C VAL A 25 -25.99 16.41 2.08
N GLU A 26 -27.28 16.45 1.79
CA GLU A 26 -28.33 16.55 2.79
C GLU A 26 -29.15 15.26 2.88
N PRO A 27 -29.19 14.59 4.05
CA PRO A 27 -30.00 13.40 4.22
C PRO A 27 -31.49 13.76 4.29
N VAL A 28 -32.30 13.14 3.41
CA VAL A 28 -33.74 13.34 3.35
C VAL A 28 -34.48 12.15 3.96
N TYR A 29 -35.21 12.39 5.05
CA TYR A 29 -35.94 11.38 5.81
C TYR A 29 -37.44 11.39 5.49
N LEU A 30 -38.23 12.20 6.20
CA LEU A 30 -39.69 12.29 6.07
C LEU A 30 -40.09 13.46 5.17
N PHE A 31 -39.74 14.68 5.57
CA PHE A 31 -39.99 15.90 4.79
C PHE A 31 -38.85 16.17 3.82
N THR A 32 -39.18 16.72 2.64
CA THR A 32 -38.19 17.05 1.62
C THR A 32 -37.83 18.55 1.74
N PRO A 33 -36.59 18.91 2.10
CA PRO A 33 -36.16 20.31 2.29
C PRO A 33 -36.46 21.17 1.06
N THR A 34 -36.88 22.43 1.18
CA THR A 34 -37.28 23.27 0.03
C THR A 34 -36.09 23.75 -0.82
N GLY A 35 -34.90 23.92 -0.24
CA GLY A 35 -33.71 24.46 -0.92
C GLY A 35 -32.80 23.44 -1.61
N LEU A 36 -33.30 22.26 -2.01
CA LEU A 36 -32.50 21.27 -2.74
C LEU A 36 -32.26 21.72 -4.18
N THR A 37 -31.01 21.64 -4.65
CA THR A 37 -30.63 21.98 -6.02
C THR A 37 -30.45 20.74 -6.91
N ALA A 38 -30.34 19.54 -6.34
CA ALA A 38 -30.42 18.27 -7.06
C ALA A 38 -30.85 17.13 -6.11
N THR A 39 -31.25 15.98 -6.66
CA THR A 39 -31.45 14.74 -5.90
C THR A 39 -30.51 13.64 -6.37
N LEU A 40 -30.11 12.75 -5.46
CA LEU A 40 -29.16 11.67 -5.73
C LEU A 40 -29.85 10.31 -5.69
N GLY A 41 -29.46 9.40 -6.59
CA GLY A 41 -29.88 7.99 -6.55
C GLY A 41 -28.81 7.05 -7.09
N TRP A 42 -28.85 5.79 -6.66
CA TRP A 42 -27.88 4.78 -7.10
C TRP A 42 -28.44 3.92 -8.24
N GLY A 43 -27.88 4.08 -9.43
CA GLY A 43 -28.29 3.39 -10.66
C GLY A 43 -29.79 3.49 -10.96
N ARG A 44 -30.32 2.47 -11.66
CA ARG A 44 -31.76 2.31 -11.94
C ARG A 44 -32.50 1.50 -10.87
N ARG A 45 -32.01 1.48 -9.63
CA ARG A 45 -32.62 0.73 -8.52
C ARG A 45 -33.97 1.32 -8.11
N LYS A 46 -34.87 0.47 -7.60
CA LYS A 46 -36.18 0.90 -7.04
C LYS A 46 -36.07 1.97 -5.95
N TYR A 47 -34.96 2.00 -5.22
CA TYR A 47 -34.69 2.97 -4.16
C TYR A 47 -34.43 4.40 -4.68
N ALA A 48 -34.12 4.57 -5.97
CA ALA A 48 -33.97 5.89 -6.60
C ALA A 48 -35.32 6.53 -7.00
N ARG A 49 -36.44 5.78 -6.96
CA ARG A 49 -37.76 6.26 -7.41
C ARG A 49 -38.22 7.54 -6.69
N ARG A 50 -37.98 7.62 -5.36
CA ARG A 50 -38.35 8.81 -4.58
C ARG A 50 -37.53 10.03 -4.98
N ALA A 51 -36.21 9.88 -5.12
CA ALA A 51 -35.32 10.94 -5.56
C ALA A 51 -35.72 11.47 -6.95
N ARG A 52 -36.01 10.57 -7.90
CA ARG A 52 -36.49 10.92 -9.25
C ARG A 52 -37.83 11.66 -9.22
N ARG A 53 -38.78 11.20 -8.41
CA ARG A 53 -40.09 11.85 -8.27
C ARG A 53 -39.94 13.28 -7.75
N VAL A 54 -39.11 13.48 -6.73
CA VAL A 54 -38.83 14.80 -6.16
C VAL A 54 -38.13 15.71 -7.16
N ALA A 55 -37.12 15.20 -7.87
CA ALA A 55 -36.44 15.94 -8.93
C ALA A 55 -37.44 16.43 -9.98
N LYS A 56 -38.26 15.52 -10.51
CA LYS A 56 -39.29 15.83 -11.50
C LYS A 56 -40.31 16.84 -10.99
N SER A 57 -40.83 16.67 -9.77
CA SER A 57 -41.86 17.57 -9.21
C SER A 57 -41.35 18.98 -8.94
N ARG A 58 -40.03 19.16 -8.83
CA ARG A 58 -39.40 20.45 -8.49
C ARG A 58 -38.61 21.06 -9.65
N GLY A 59 -38.53 20.38 -10.79
CA GLY A 59 -37.72 20.84 -11.91
C GLY A 59 -36.22 20.93 -11.59
N ILE A 60 -35.72 20.11 -10.66
CA ILE A 60 -34.28 20.05 -10.30
C ILE A 60 -33.63 18.78 -10.87
N PRO A 61 -32.32 18.78 -11.17
CA PRO A 61 -31.61 17.61 -11.68
C PRO A 61 -31.70 16.39 -10.77
N PHE A 62 -31.75 15.21 -11.39
CA PHE A 62 -31.52 13.92 -10.73
C PHE A 62 -30.13 13.42 -11.15
N LEU A 63 -29.23 13.23 -10.18
CA LEU A 63 -27.90 12.68 -10.42
C LEU A 63 -27.92 11.17 -10.13
N CYS A 64 -27.68 10.39 -11.17
CA CYS A 64 -27.53 8.94 -11.12
C CYS A 64 -26.08 8.59 -10.78
N LEU A 65 -25.90 7.96 -9.62
CA LEU A 65 -24.60 7.54 -9.11
C LEU A 65 -24.41 6.04 -9.32
N GLU A 66 -23.17 5.63 -9.55
CA GLU A 66 -22.74 4.23 -9.50
C GLU A 66 -21.29 4.14 -9.06
N ASP A 67 -20.84 2.91 -8.80
CA ASP A 67 -19.42 2.65 -8.63
C ASP A 67 -18.65 3.07 -9.89
N GLY A 68 -17.50 3.71 -9.70
CA GLY A 68 -16.56 3.95 -10.79
C GLY A 68 -15.88 2.67 -11.25
N PHE A 69 -15.23 2.74 -12.41
CA PHE A 69 -14.59 1.57 -13.03
C PHE A 69 -13.37 1.07 -12.26
N LEU A 70 -12.71 1.96 -11.48
CA LEU A 70 -11.63 1.61 -10.55
C LEU A 70 -12.12 1.83 -9.12
N ARG A 71 -12.69 0.80 -8.50
CA ARG A 71 -13.57 1.01 -7.35
C ARG A 71 -12.85 0.93 -6.01
N SER A 72 -12.22 -0.19 -5.68
CA SER A 72 -11.68 -0.43 -4.32
C SER A 72 -10.69 -1.60 -4.29
N VAL A 73 -10.08 -1.86 -3.14
CA VAL A 73 -9.34 -3.11 -2.92
C VAL A 73 -10.35 -4.23 -2.76
N GLY A 74 -11.15 -4.21 -1.69
CA GLY A 74 -12.18 -5.19 -1.39
C GLY A 74 -13.44 -5.04 -2.25
N LEU A 75 -14.39 -5.95 -2.05
CA LEU A 75 -15.71 -5.91 -2.69
C LEU A 75 -16.61 -4.81 -2.12
N GLY A 76 -17.72 -4.53 -2.81
CA GLY A 76 -18.64 -3.46 -2.40
C GLY A 76 -19.39 -3.66 -1.08
N LYS A 77 -19.47 -4.90 -0.58
CA LYS A 77 -20.02 -5.17 0.76
C LYS A 77 -19.02 -4.87 1.88
N THR A 78 -17.72 -4.88 1.57
CA THR A 78 -16.64 -4.81 2.56
C THR A 78 -15.94 -3.45 2.59
N GLU A 79 -15.89 -2.74 1.45
CA GLU A 79 -15.18 -1.47 1.36
C GLU A 79 -15.99 -0.38 0.61
N PRO A 80 -15.91 0.89 1.06
CA PRO A 80 -16.48 2.02 0.34
C PRO A 80 -15.77 2.20 -1.02
N PRO A 81 -16.46 2.76 -2.03
CA PRO A 81 -15.81 3.10 -3.29
C PRO A 81 -14.80 4.25 -3.12
N LEU A 82 -13.67 4.14 -3.81
CA LEU A 82 -12.69 5.21 -4.02
C LEU A 82 -12.96 6.00 -5.30
N SER A 83 -13.86 5.51 -6.15
CA SER A 83 -14.42 6.26 -7.26
C SER A 83 -15.91 6.00 -7.45
N ILE A 84 -16.64 7.06 -7.82
CA ILE A 84 -18.04 6.98 -8.23
C ILE A 84 -18.23 7.70 -9.55
N VAL A 85 -19.18 7.24 -10.35
CA VAL A 85 -19.66 8.00 -11.51
C VAL A 85 -20.83 8.89 -11.09
N VAL A 86 -20.97 10.04 -11.76
CA VAL A 86 -22.04 11.00 -11.51
C VAL A 86 -22.64 11.40 -12.85
N ASP A 87 -23.85 10.92 -13.14
CA ASP A 87 -24.51 11.13 -14.42
C ASP A 87 -25.85 11.85 -14.23
N ASP A 88 -25.96 13.04 -14.79
CA ASP A 88 -27.17 13.88 -14.78
C ASP A 88 -28.05 13.69 -16.04
N LEU A 89 -27.63 12.84 -16.98
CA LEU A 89 -28.35 12.58 -18.23
C LEU A 89 -28.98 11.17 -18.25
N GLY A 90 -28.22 10.16 -17.85
CA GLY A 90 -28.60 8.75 -17.92
C GLY A 90 -27.76 7.90 -16.96
N ILE A 91 -27.18 6.82 -17.46
CA ILE A 91 -26.15 6.03 -16.76
C ILE A 91 -25.38 5.16 -17.77
N TYR A 92 -24.07 5.01 -17.60
CA TYR A 92 -23.19 4.39 -18.60
C TYR A 92 -23.60 2.99 -19.11
N TYR A 93 -24.19 2.15 -18.25
CA TYR A 93 -24.56 0.78 -18.62
C TYR A 93 -25.87 0.70 -19.40
N ASP A 94 -26.54 1.83 -19.64
CA ASP A 94 -27.82 1.87 -20.33
C ASP A 94 -27.65 2.29 -21.79
N ALA A 95 -27.85 1.32 -22.68
CA ALA A 95 -27.78 1.54 -24.11
C ALA A 95 -29.09 2.09 -24.69
N THR A 96 -30.21 2.08 -23.97
CA THR A 96 -31.48 2.56 -24.51
C THR A 96 -31.60 4.08 -24.48
N ASP A 97 -30.94 4.74 -23.53
CA ASP A 97 -30.94 6.19 -23.35
C ASP A 97 -29.51 6.76 -23.44
N PRO A 98 -29.31 8.04 -23.83
CA PRO A 98 -28.01 8.68 -23.78
C PRO A 98 -27.50 8.82 -22.33
N SER A 99 -26.18 8.72 -22.16
CA SER A 99 -25.48 8.97 -20.91
C SER A 99 -24.48 10.12 -21.06
N ARG A 100 -24.04 10.74 -19.95
CA ARG A 100 -22.95 11.71 -20.02
C ARG A 100 -21.68 11.09 -20.58
N LEU A 101 -21.42 9.83 -20.25
CA LEU A 101 -20.27 9.10 -20.77
C LEU A 101 -20.30 9.02 -22.31
N ASP A 102 -21.46 8.77 -22.93
CA ASP A 102 -21.55 8.73 -24.41
C ASP A 102 -21.08 10.07 -25.01
N SER A 103 -21.53 11.19 -24.46
CA SER A 103 -21.12 12.52 -24.95
C SER A 103 -19.63 12.81 -24.74
N GLN A 104 -19.04 12.29 -23.66
CA GLN A 104 -17.63 12.47 -23.35
C GLN A 104 -16.74 11.60 -24.24
N ILE A 105 -17.16 10.39 -24.58
CA ILE A 105 -16.44 9.52 -25.51
C ILE A 105 -16.44 10.12 -26.92
N ALA A 106 -17.57 10.66 -27.37
CA ALA A 106 -17.70 11.25 -28.71
C ALA A 106 -16.93 12.56 -28.90
N ARG A 107 -16.48 13.22 -27.82
CA ARG A 107 -15.76 14.49 -27.86
C ARG A 107 -14.36 14.31 -28.45
N GLN A 108 -13.92 15.28 -29.25
CA GLN A 108 -12.53 15.33 -29.71
C GLN A 108 -11.57 15.64 -28.56
N LEU A 109 -10.50 14.86 -28.44
CA LEU A 109 -9.44 15.09 -27.47
C LEU A 109 -8.34 15.97 -28.05
N ASN A 110 -7.71 16.79 -27.19
CA ASN A 110 -6.45 17.44 -27.53
C ASN A 110 -5.24 16.51 -27.31
N SER A 111 -4.03 16.97 -27.66
CA SER A 111 -2.80 16.19 -27.55
C SER A 111 -2.45 15.80 -26.11
N GLU A 112 -2.68 16.68 -25.14
CA GLU A 112 -2.42 16.41 -23.72
C GLU A 112 -3.40 15.37 -23.16
N GLU A 113 -4.68 15.49 -23.50
CA GLU A 113 -5.73 14.55 -23.11
C GLU A 113 -5.45 13.14 -23.68
N THR A 114 -5.00 13.09 -24.93
CA THR A 114 -4.59 11.85 -25.61
C THR A 114 -3.35 11.23 -24.93
N ALA A 115 -2.33 12.05 -24.65
CA ALA A 115 -1.13 11.58 -23.94
C ALA A 115 -1.46 11.08 -22.53
N ARG A 116 -2.34 11.78 -21.81
CA ARG A 116 -2.80 11.38 -20.48
C ARG A 116 -3.60 10.08 -20.51
N ALA A 117 -4.44 9.87 -21.53
CA ALA A 117 -5.14 8.61 -21.72
C ALA A 117 -4.16 7.43 -21.95
N ARG A 118 -3.13 7.62 -22.77
CA ARG A 118 -2.07 6.60 -22.97
C ARG A 118 -1.29 6.31 -21.69
N ALA A 119 -0.94 7.35 -20.93
CA ALA A 119 -0.29 7.18 -19.63
C ALA A 119 -1.19 6.43 -18.64
N MET A 120 -2.51 6.65 -18.70
CA MET A 120 -3.50 5.92 -17.89
C MET A 120 -3.54 4.43 -18.24
N ILE A 121 -3.48 4.07 -19.54
CA ILE A 121 -3.37 2.67 -19.99
C ILE A 121 -2.10 2.03 -19.43
N ALA A 122 -0.95 2.71 -19.55
CA ALA A 122 0.32 2.23 -19.03
C ALA A 122 0.28 2.06 -17.50
N ALA A 123 -0.27 3.04 -16.77
CA ALA A 123 -0.42 2.96 -15.32
C ALA A 123 -1.34 1.81 -14.89
N TRP A 124 -2.45 1.58 -15.61
CA TRP A 124 -3.35 0.47 -15.36
C TRP A 124 -2.66 -0.89 -15.50
N ARG A 125 -1.92 -1.08 -16.60
CA ARG A 125 -1.16 -2.32 -16.88
C ARG A 125 -0.05 -2.53 -15.86
N ASN A 126 0.78 -1.51 -15.63
CA ASN A 126 1.89 -1.57 -14.69
C ASN A 126 1.42 -1.82 -13.25
N GLY A 127 0.30 -1.18 -12.86
CA GLY A 127 -0.32 -1.41 -11.55
C GLY A 127 -1.04 -2.75 -11.43
N ARG A 128 -1.24 -3.47 -12.55
CA ARG A 128 -2.02 -4.71 -12.63
C ARG A 128 -3.35 -4.58 -11.89
N VAL A 129 -4.04 -3.45 -12.09
CA VAL A 129 -5.28 -3.12 -11.38
C VAL A 129 -6.53 -3.58 -12.13
N SER A 130 -7.63 -3.72 -11.41
CA SER A 130 -8.97 -4.00 -11.92
C SER A 130 -10.02 -3.21 -11.11
N LYS A 131 -11.32 -3.47 -11.32
CA LYS A 131 -12.39 -2.87 -10.50
C LYS A 131 -12.21 -3.16 -9.01
N TYR A 132 -11.83 -4.40 -8.68
CA TYR A 132 -11.58 -4.90 -7.33
C TYR A 132 -10.20 -5.58 -7.29
N ASN A 133 -9.40 -5.32 -6.24
CA ASN A 133 -7.94 -5.58 -6.26
C ASN A 133 -7.41 -6.43 -5.07
N TYR A 134 -8.21 -6.66 -4.04
CA TYR A 134 -8.73 -7.99 -3.77
C TYR A 134 -7.88 -9.26 -3.88
N ALA A 135 -8.35 -10.08 -4.81
CA ALA A 135 -8.04 -11.49 -5.01
C ALA A 135 -6.57 -11.70 -5.39
N PRO A 136 -5.98 -12.85 -5.06
CA PRO A 136 -4.69 -13.23 -5.64
C PRO A 136 -4.81 -13.44 -7.16
N ASP A 137 -3.69 -13.53 -7.85
CA ASP A 137 -3.70 -14.03 -9.23
C ASP A 137 -4.12 -15.51 -9.26
N TYR A 138 -4.63 -15.97 -10.39
CA TYR A 138 -5.02 -17.37 -10.56
C TYR A 138 -3.79 -18.27 -10.39
N ALA A 139 -3.88 -19.24 -9.48
CA ALA A 139 -2.77 -20.11 -9.11
C ALA A 139 -2.69 -21.41 -9.94
N GLY A 140 -3.73 -21.74 -10.70
CA GLY A 140 -3.74 -22.91 -11.57
C GLY A 140 -3.04 -22.65 -12.91
N ASP A 141 -2.75 -23.73 -13.63
CA ASP A 141 -2.16 -23.65 -14.96
C ASP A 141 -3.15 -23.09 -15.97
N LEU A 142 -2.76 -22.01 -16.64
CA LEU A 142 -3.51 -21.49 -17.77
C LEU A 142 -3.19 -22.32 -19.02
N PRO A 143 -4.19 -22.63 -19.87
CA PRO A 143 -3.92 -23.25 -21.16
C PRO A 143 -2.95 -22.39 -21.98
N GLU A 144 -2.10 -23.02 -22.78
CA GLU A 144 -1.14 -22.30 -23.65
C GLU A 144 -1.84 -21.30 -24.58
N ARG A 145 -3.01 -21.68 -25.10
CA ARG A 145 -3.82 -20.84 -25.99
C ARG A 145 -5.28 -20.89 -25.56
N TYR A 146 -5.85 -19.75 -25.22
CA TYR A 146 -7.25 -19.67 -24.82
C TYR A 146 -7.92 -18.35 -25.18
N VAL A 147 -9.24 -18.41 -25.30
CA VAL A 147 -10.12 -17.25 -25.29
C VAL A 147 -10.88 -17.19 -23.97
N LEU A 148 -11.09 -15.99 -23.44
CA LEU A 148 -11.74 -15.78 -22.16
C LEU A 148 -13.22 -15.45 -22.36
N VAL A 149 -14.11 -16.29 -21.85
CA VAL A 149 -15.55 -16.05 -21.79
C VAL A 149 -15.91 -15.60 -20.38
N VAL A 150 -16.60 -14.47 -20.25
CA VAL A 150 -16.89 -13.87 -18.94
C VAL A 150 -18.37 -13.97 -18.62
N ASP A 151 -18.70 -14.71 -17.56
CA ASP A 151 -20.04 -14.74 -16.99
C ASP A 151 -20.33 -13.48 -16.14
N GLN A 152 -21.60 -13.24 -15.84
CA GLN A 152 -22.06 -12.16 -14.96
C GLN A 152 -23.05 -12.70 -13.93
N THR A 153 -23.24 -11.95 -12.85
CA THR A 153 -24.23 -12.32 -11.85
C THR A 153 -25.64 -12.12 -12.40
N TRP A 154 -26.51 -13.12 -12.23
CA TRP A 154 -27.91 -13.02 -12.63
C TRP A 154 -28.59 -11.78 -12.01
N GLY A 155 -29.37 -11.06 -12.82
CA GLY A 155 -30.08 -9.85 -12.40
C GLY A 155 -29.22 -8.58 -12.35
N ASP A 156 -27.99 -8.61 -12.85
CA ASP A 156 -27.19 -7.41 -13.11
C ASP A 156 -27.96 -6.45 -14.05
N ALA A 157 -28.11 -5.20 -13.62
CA ALA A 157 -28.84 -4.19 -14.38
C ALA A 157 -28.19 -3.93 -15.75
N SER A 158 -26.87 -4.06 -15.85
CA SER A 158 -26.13 -3.85 -17.09
C SER A 158 -26.50 -4.86 -18.18
N ILE A 159 -27.00 -6.04 -17.84
CA ILE A 159 -27.44 -7.04 -18.83
C ILE A 159 -28.68 -6.52 -19.56
N ARG A 160 -29.75 -6.26 -18.79
CA ARG A 160 -31.03 -5.78 -19.34
C ARG A 160 -30.88 -4.43 -20.04
N TYR A 161 -30.20 -3.47 -19.41
CA TYR A 161 -30.03 -2.12 -19.97
C TYR A 161 -28.94 -2.07 -21.06
N GLY A 162 -28.08 -3.09 -21.14
CA GLY A 162 -27.21 -3.34 -22.29
C GLY A 162 -27.90 -4.16 -23.38
N MET A 163 -29.23 -4.16 -23.46
CA MET A 163 -30.02 -4.82 -24.51
C MET A 163 -29.76 -6.32 -24.66
N ALA A 164 -29.40 -6.99 -23.56
CA ALA A 164 -29.12 -8.42 -23.51
C ALA A 164 -30.02 -9.13 -22.49
N ASP A 165 -30.04 -10.46 -22.59
CA ASP A 165 -30.76 -11.34 -21.68
C ASP A 165 -29.97 -12.64 -21.45
N GLU A 166 -30.58 -13.62 -20.78
CA GLU A 166 -29.97 -14.93 -20.52
C GLU A 166 -29.57 -15.66 -21.81
N SER A 167 -30.34 -15.53 -22.89
CA SER A 167 -30.03 -16.16 -24.18
C SER A 167 -28.75 -15.61 -24.81
N SER A 168 -28.38 -14.36 -24.52
CA SER A 168 -27.11 -13.77 -24.96
C SER A 168 -25.89 -14.52 -24.41
N PHE A 169 -25.96 -15.06 -23.19
CA PHE A 169 -24.85 -15.82 -22.59
C PHE A 169 -24.63 -17.17 -23.29
N HIS A 170 -25.72 -17.86 -23.63
CA HIS A 170 -25.64 -19.11 -24.39
C HIS A 170 -25.07 -18.87 -25.80
N ARG A 171 -25.58 -17.84 -26.51
CA ARG A 171 -25.02 -17.46 -27.82
C ARG A 171 -23.54 -17.10 -27.74
N MET A 172 -23.14 -16.36 -26.70
CA MET A 172 -21.75 -16.00 -26.45
C MET A 172 -20.85 -17.23 -26.32
N LEU A 173 -21.22 -18.18 -25.46
CA LEU A 173 -20.44 -19.39 -25.21
C LEU A 173 -20.36 -20.27 -26.47
N ASP A 174 -21.49 -20.51 -27.13
CA ASP A 174 -21.52 -21.34 -28.34
C ASP A 174 -20.71 -20.71 -29.47
N ARG A 175 -20.71 -19.37 -29.58
CA ARG A 175 -19.91 -18.66 -30.56
C ARG A 175 -18.42 -18.71 -30.24
N ALA A 176 -18.04 -18.58 -28.97
CA ALA A 176 -16.65 -18.73 -28.55
C ALA A 176 -16.10 -20.14 -28.89
N LEU A 177 -16.89 -21.18 -28.63
CA LEU A 177 -16.52 -22.56 -28.98
C LEU A 177 -16.40 -22.76 -30.49
N LYS A 178 -17.34 -22.22 -31.28
CA LYS A 178 -17.36 -22.38 -32.73
C LYS A 178 -16.25 -21.62 -33.44
N GLU A 179 -15.93 -20.41 -33.00
CA GLU A 179 -14.92 -19.56 -33.64
C GLU A 179 -13.49 -19.91 -33.25
N ASN A 180 -13.30 -20.65 -32.16
CA ASN A 180 -11.97 -20.99 -31.63
C ASN A 180 -11.83 -22.50 -31.40
N PRO A 181 -12.00 -23.35 -32.44
CA PRO A 181 -11.96 -24.81 -32.28
C PRO A 181 -10.58 -25.34 -31.85
N ALA A 182 -9.52 -24.56 -32.09
CA ALA A 182 -8.13 -24.90 -31.75
C ALA A 182 -7.63 -24.28 -30.44
N CYS A 183 -8.49 -23.54 -29.71
CA CYS A 183 -8.13 -22.90 -28.44
C CYS A 183 -9.03 -23.44 -27.32
N THR A 184 -8.52 -23.40 -26.09
CA THR A 184 -9.37 -23.64 -24.92
C THR A 184 -10.30 -22.45 -24.74
N VAL A 185 -11.58 -22.71 -24.50
CA VAL A 185 -12.52 -21.69 -24.06
C VAL A 185 -12.48 -21.66 -22.54
N LEU A 186 -11.96 -20.57 -21.97
CA LEU A 186 -11.85 -20.37 -20.54
C LEU A 186 -13.06 -19.59 -20.03
N LEU A 187 -14.01 -20.27 -19.39
CA LEU A 187 -15.20 -19.64 -18.84
C LEU A 187 -14.95 -19.19 -17.39
N LYS A 188 -14.85 -17.88 -17.18
CA LYS A 188 -14.76 -17.29 -15.84
C LYS A 188 -16.14 -17.05 -15.27
N VAL A 189 -16.46 -17.75 -14.19
CA VAL A 189 -17.71 -17.55 -13.42
C VAL A 189 -17.43 -16.83 -12.09
N HIS A 190 -18.49 -16.25 -11.52
CA HIS A 190 -18.39 -15.61 -10.20
C HIS A 190 -18.25 -16.70 -9.11
N PRO A 191 -17.34 -16.58 -8.12
CA PRO A 191 -17.12 -17.63 -7.11
C PRO A 191 -18.37 -18.05 -6.33
N GLU A 192 -19.22 -17.08 -5.96
CA GLU A 192 -20.51 -17.36 -5.32
C GLU A 192 -21.48 -18.20 -6.19
N VAL A 193 -21.29 -18.28 -7.51
CA VAL A 193 -22.08 -19.15 -8.40
C VAL A 193 -21.64 -20.61 -8.24
N LEU A 194 -20.33 -20.90 -8.24
CA LEU A 194 -19.83 -22.26 -7.94
C LEU A 194 -20.19 -22.69 -6.52
N ALA A 195 -20.15 -21.77 -5.55
CA ALA A 195 -20.52 -22.07 -4.17
C ALA A 195 -22.04 -22.20 -3.94
N GLY A 196 -22.87 -22.11 -4.99
CA GLY A 196 -24.33 -22.22 -4.92
C GLY A 196 -25.05 -21.05 -4.20
N ARG A 197 -24.32 -19.97 -3.87
CA ARG A 197 -24.86 -18.81 -3.13
C ARG A 197 -25.47 -17.75 -4.05
N LYS A 198 -25.16 -17.81 -5.34
CA LYS A 198 -25.74 -17.01 -6.41
C LYS A 198 -26.05 -17.89 -7.61
N ARG A 199 -26.98 -17.42 -8.45
CA ARG A 199 -27.28 -18.04 -9.73
C ARG A 199 -26.47 -17.37 -10.84
N GLY A 200 -25.78 -18.17 -11.66
CA GLY A 200 -25.16 -17.73 -12.92
C GLY A 200 -26.10 -17.94 -14.11
N HIS A 201 -25.59 -17.75 -15.33
CA HIS A 201 -26.36 -17.94 -16.57
C HIS A 201 -26.17 -19.31 -17.23
N PHE A 202 -25.28 -20.14 -16.67
CA PHE A 202 -24.95 -21.45 -17.23
C PHE A 202 -25.33 -22.56 -16.28
N ASP A 203 -25.84 -23.66 -16.85
CA ASP A 203 -25.87 -24.95 -16.18
C ASP A 203 -24.47 -25.59 -16.31
N LEU A 204 -23.69 -25.47 -15.23
CA LEU A 204 -22.28 -25.86 -15.24
C LEU A 204 -22.08 -27.37 -15.41
N GLU A 205 -23.02 -28.20 -14.94
CA GLU A 205 -22.94 -29.65 -15.06
C GLU A 205 -23.07 -30.14 -16.51
N SER A 206 -23.89 -29.46 -17.32
CA SER A 206 -24.06 -29.82 -18.72
C SER A 206 -22.95 -29.30 -19.62
N ILE A 207 -22.43 -28.10 -19.36
CA ILE A 207 -21.41 -27.50 -20.24
C ILE A 207 -20.00 -28.01 -19.98
N THR A 208 -19.64 -28.40 -18.75
CA THR A 208 -18.29 -28.90 -18.41
C THR A 208 -17.94 -30.23 -19.09
N ARG A 209 -18.92 -30.92 -19.69
CA ARG A 209 -18.72 -32.12 -20.51
C ARG A 209 -18.11 -31.81 -21.89
N ARG A 210 -17.98 -30.53 -22.26
CA ARG A 210 -17.40 -30.10 -23.54
C ARG A 210 -15.86 -30.14 -23.46
N PRO A 211 -15.16 -30.85 -24.36
CA PRO A 211 -13.73 -31.15 -24.21
C PRO A 211 -12.81 -29.91 -24.28
N ASN A 212 -13.23 -28.84 -24.96
CA ASN A 212 -12.47 -27.60 -25.12
C ASN A 212 -12.96 -26.47 -24.20
N LEU A 213 -13.74 -26.77 -23.16
CA LEU A 213 -14.22 -25.78 -22.18
C LEU A 213 -13.56 -26.02 -20.82
N HIS A 214 -12.91 -25.00 -20.29
CA HIS A 214 -12.37 -25.00 -18.93
C HIS A 214 -13.12 -23.93 -18.11
N VAL A 215 -13.65 -24.29 -16.94
CA VAL A 215 -14.38 -23.36 -16.07
C VAL A 215 -13.50 -22.93 -14.90
N ILE A 216 -13.25 -21.63 -14.76
CA ILE A 216 -12.63 -21.03 -13.58
C ILE A 216 -13.72 -20.38 -12.74
N GLY A 217 -13.93 -20.86 -11.52
CA GLY A 217 -14.72 -20.13 -10.53
C GLY A 217 -13.98 -19.81 -9.24
N ASP A 218 -12.66 -19.97 -9.25
CA ASP A 218 -11.78 -19.38 -8.25
C ASP A 218 -12.02 -17.89 -8.10
N ASP A 219 -11.84 -17.41 -6.88
CA ASP A 219 -11.79 -15.99 -6.58
C ASP A 219 -10.41 -15.43 -6.96
N ALA A 220 -10.19 -15.36 -8.27
CA ALA A 220 -8.94 -14.95 -8.89
C ALA A 220 -9.06 -13.55 -9.51
N HIS A 221 -7.98 -12.79 -9.42
CA HIS A 221 -7.86 -11.48 -10.04
C HIS A 221 -7.87 -11.60 -11.57
N PRO A 222 -8.62 -10.75 -12.29
CA PRO A 222 -8.85 -10.95 -13.72
C PRO A 222 -7.63 -10.65 -14.60
N VAL A 223 -6.68 -9.84 -14.13
CA VAL A 223 -5.58 -9.33 -14.98
C VAL A 223 -4.78 -10.45 -15.63
N ASN A 224 -4.35 -11.47 -14.87
CA ASN A 224 -3.58 -12.58 -15.44
C ASN A 224 -4.37 -13.32 -16.54
N LEU A 225 -5.68 -13.49 -16.33
CA LEU A 225 -6.57 -14.13 -17.29
C LEU A 225 -6.75 -13.29 -18.57
N ILE A 226 -6.79 -11.96 -18.45
CA ILE A 226 -6.98 -11.05 -19.58
C ILE A 226 -5.69 -10.90 -20.38
N GLU A 227 -4.56 -10.70 -19.69
CA GLU A 227 -3.25 -10.45 -20.28
C GLU A 227 -2.80 -11.57 -21.22
N HIS A 228 -3.10 -12.84 -20.88
CA HIS A 228 -2.71 -14.00 -21.68
C HIS A 228 -3.80 -14.52 -22.63
N ALA A 229 -5.02 -13.96 -22.59
CA ALA A 229 -6.08 -14.36 -23.52
C ALA A 229 -5.79 -13.91 -24.97
N GLU A 230 -6.21 -14.71 -25.95
CA GLU A 230 -6.19 -14.33 -27.37
C GLU A 230 -7.34 -13.37 -27.72
N ALA A 231 -8.50 -13.54 -27.07
CA ALA A 231 -9.67 -12.68 -27.21
C ALA A 231 -10.60 -12.82 -26.01
N LEU A 232 -11.45 -11.81 -25.79
CA LEU A 232 -12.50 -11.84 -24.77
C LEU A 232 -13.89 -11.90 -25.41
N TYR A 233 -14.76 -12.71 -24.84
CA TYR A 233 -16.17 -12.83 -25.16
C TYR A 233 -16.97 -12.42 -23.93
N VAL A 234 -17.76 -11.36 -24.07
CA VAL A 234 -18.49 -10.74 -22.96
C VAL A 234 -19.90 -10.38 -23.38
N VAL A 235 -20.84 -10.39 -22.43
CA VAL A 235 -22.16 -9.78 -22.66
C VAL A 235 -22.05 -8.28 -22.41
N THR A 236 -21.97 -7.86 -21.14
CA THR A 236 -21.84 -6.44 -20.75
C THR A 236 -20.81 -6.20 -19.64
N SER A 237 -20.07 -7.24 -19.25
CA SER A 237 -19.10 -7.20 -18.15
C SER A 237 -18.04 -6.12 -18.36
N GLN A 238 -17.63 -5.45 -17.27
CA GLN A 238 -16.52 -4.49 -17.32
C GLN A 238 -15.20 -5.16 -17.76
N MET A 239 -15.03 -6.47 -17.59
CA MET A 239 -13.83 -7.16 -18.06
C MET A 239 -13.59 -7.02 -19.57
N GLY A 240 -14.63 -6.77 -20.37
CA GLY A 240 -14.44 -6.44 -21.79
C GLY A 240 -13.75 -5.09 -22.00
N PHE A 241 -14.10 -4.07 -21.23
CA PHE A 241 -13.36 -2.79 -21.22
C PHE A 241 -11.92 -2.98 -20.78
N GLU A 242 -11.69 -3.83 -19.77
CA GLU A 242 -10.34 -4.17 -19.33
C GLU A 242 -9.55 -4.93 -20.42
N GLY A 243 -10.21 -5.78 -21.21
CA GLY A 243 -9.63 -6.39 -22.41
C GLY A 243 -9.09 -5.35 -23.39
N LEU A 244 -9.84 -4.28 -23.66
CA LEU A 244 -9.38 -3.17 -24.52
C LEU A 244 -8.18 -2.45 -23.91
N LEU A 245 -8.18 -2.22 -22.59
CA LEU A 245 -7.01 -1.66 -21.89
C LEU A 245 -5.77 -2.54 -22.03
N TRP A 246 -5.92 -3.86 -22.15
CA TRP A 246 -4.84 -4.82 -22.41
C TRP A 246 -4.54 -5.05 -23.90
N GLY A 247 -5.23 -4.33 -24.80
CA GLY A 247 -5.03 -4.46 -26.25
C GLY A 247 -5.56 -5.77 -26.83
N LYS A 248 -6.53 -6.40 -26.15
CA LYS A 248 -7.14 -7.66 -26.59
C LYS A 248 -8.32 -7.41 -27.51
N PRO A 249 -8.54 -8.25 -28.55
CA PRO A 249 -9.80 -8.30 -29.26
C PRO A 249 -10.95 -8.62 -28.31
N VAL A 250 -12.03 -7.85 -28.38
CA VAL A 250 -13.22 -8.03 -27.54
C VAL A 250 -14.44 -8.18 -28.41
N ARG A 251 -15.19 -9.27 -28.18
CA ARG A 251 -16.49 -9.52 -28.79
C ARG A 251 -17.60 -9.35 -27.77
N THR A 252 -18.60 -8.52 -28.10
CA THR A 252 -19.71 -8.18 -27.20
C THR A 252 -21.02 -8.79 -27.69
N PHE A 253 -21.82 -9.33 -26.75
CA PHE A 253 -23.14 -9.93 -27.00
C PHE A 253 -24.30 -9.15 -26.34
N GLY A 254 -23.96 -8.07 -25.64
CA GLY A 254 -24.83 -6.97 -25.33
C GLY A 254 -24.22 -5.67 -25.86
N MET A 255 -24.75 -4.53 -25.39
CA MET A 255 -24.29 -3.20 -25.74
C MET A 255 -23.75 -2.45 -24.50
N PRO A 256 -22.61 -2.89 -23.91
CA PRO A 256 -22.00 -2.18 -22.79
C PRO A 256 -21.49 -0.81 -23.21
N PHE A 257 -21.09 0.02 -22.24
CA PHE A 257 -20.67 1.41 -22.49
C PHE A 257 -19.50 1.56 -23.49
N TYR A 258 -18.67 0.54 -23.61
CA TYR A 258 -17.50 0.49 -24.49
C TYR A 258 -17.78 -0.13 -25.87
N ALA A 259 -18.99 -0.64 -26.11
CA ALA A 259 -19.42 -1.19 -27.40
C ALA A 259 -20.09 -0.12 -28.28
N GLY A 260 -20.07 -0.33 -29.60
CA GLY A 260 -20.64 0.58 -30.60
C GLY A 260 -19.71 1.73 -31.02
N TRP A 261 -18.48 1.76 -30.52
CA TRP A 261 -17.48 2.80 -30.77
C TRP A 261 -16.41 2.38 -31.79
N GLY A 262 -16.61 1.28 -32.51
CA GLY A 262 -15.63 0.73 -33.46
C GLY A 262 -14.40 0.08 -32.81
N LEU A 263 -14.39 -0.07 -31.47
CA LEU A 263 -13.29 -0.67 -30.69
C LEU A 263 -13.51 -2.15 -30.39
N THR A 264 -14.71 -2.66 -30.62
CA THR A 264 -15.15 -4.02 -30.31
C THR A 264 -15.85 -4.65 -31.51
N ARG A 265 -15.91 -5.99 -31.53
CA ARG A 265 -16.76 -6.73 -32.46
C ARG A 265 -18.12 -6.94 -31.80
N ASP A 266 -19.10 -6.16 -32.22
CA ASP A 266 -20.42 -6.14 -31.58
C ASP A 266 -21.41 -7.06 -32.29
N GLU A 267 -22.15 -7.87 -31.51
CA GLU A 267 -23.24 -8.71 -32.02
C GLU A 267 -24.50 -7.88 -32.30
N LEU A 268 -24.71 -6.81 -31.53
CA LEU A 268 -25.85 -5.92 -31.66
C LEU A 268 -25.49 -4.69 -32.49
N THR A 269 -26.47 -4.12 -33.19
CA THR A 269 -26.31 -2.83 -33.88
C THR A 269 -26.03 -1.72 -32.88
N ALA A 270 -24.99 -0.93 -33.15
CA ALA A 270 -24.64 0.23 -32.33
C ALA A 270 -25.77 1.27 -32.33
N PRO A 271 -26.08 1.91 -31.18
CA PRO A 271 -26.95 3.08 -31.15
C PRO A 271 -26.38 4.19 -32.03
N GLU A 272 -27.23 4.93 -32.77
CA GLU A 272 -26.80 5.96 -33.74
C GLU A 272 -25.86 7.04 -33.16
N ARG A 273 -25.96 7.28 -31.84
CA ARG A 273 -25.11 8.23 -31.10
C ARG A 273 -23.68 7.76 -30.90
N ARG A 274 -23.39 6.46 -31.09
CA ARG A 274 -22.05 5.87 -30.95
C ARG A 274 -21.45 5.69 -32.34
N LYS A 275 -20.33 6.35 -32.58
CA LYS A 275 -19.59 6.33 -33.84
C LYS A 275 -18.15 5.91 -33.56
N PRO A 276 -17.41 5.38 -34.55
CA PRO A 276 -16.01 5.02 -34.36
C PRO A 276 -15.17 6.14 -33.73
N VAL A 277 -14.43 5.83 -32.66
CA VAL A 277 -13.48 6.75 -32.01
C VAL A 277 -12.17 6.03 -31.68
N PRO A 278 -11.05 6.76 -31.51
CA PRO A 278 -9.82 6.20 -30.94
C PRO A 278 -10.03 5.63 -29.54
N LEU A 279 -9.23 4.63 -29.15
CA LEU A 279 -9.29 4.03 -27.81
C LEU A 279 -9.07 5.08 -26.72
N GLU A 280 -8.20 6.06 -26.97
CA GLU A 280 -7.87 7.14 -26.04
C GLU A 280 -9.12 7.95 -25.63
N ASN A 281 -10.08 8.15 -26.53
CA ASN A 281 -11.35 8.81 -26.22
C ASN A 281 -12.14 8.04 -25.16
N LEU A 282 -12.25 6.72 -25.35
CA LEU A 282 -12.92 5.84 -24.39
C LEU A 282 -12.21 5.84 -23.04
N ILE A 283 -10.87 5.76 -23.03
CA ILE A 283 -10.09 5.75 -21.78
C ILE A 283 -10.19 7.09 -21.06
N HIS A 284 -10.06 8.20 -21.79
CA HIS A 284 -10.18 9.54 -21.23
C HIS A 284 -11.54 9.74 -20.58
N ALA A 285 -12.61 9.47 -21.32
CA ALA A 285 -13.97 9.61 -20.80
C ALA A 285 -14.20 8.68 -19.60
N ALA A 286 -13.88 7.39 -19.73
CA ALA A 286 -14.23 6.40 -18.72
C ALA A 286 -13.37 6.48 -17.45
N LEU A 287 -12.08 6.81 -17.52
CA LEU A 287 -11.20 6.80 -16.33
C LEU A 287 -10.79 8.18 -15.84
N ILE A 288 -10.91 9.24 -16.65
CA ILE A 288 -10.41 10.57 -16.28
C ILE A 288 -11.57 11.56 -16.09
N GLU A 289 -12.52 11.60 -17.02
CA GLU A 289 -13.55 12.65 -17.05
C GLU A 289 -14.84 12.27 -16.31
N TYR A 290 -15.34 11.05 -16.52
CA TYR A 290 -16.64 10.62 -16.01
C TYR A 290 -16.65 10.29 -14.50
N PRO A 291 -15.69 9.51 -13.96
CA PRO A 291 -15.68 9.19 -12.54
C PRO A 291 -15.02 10.29 -11.71
N ARG A 292 -15.41 10.36 -10.45
CA ARG A 292 -14.82 11.22 -9.44
C ARG A 292 -14.10 10.36 -8.43
N TYR A 293 -12.91 10.78 -8.01
CA TYR A 293 -11.99 9.99 -7.19
C TYR A 293 -11.73 10.66 -5.85
N VAL A 294 -11.53 9.86 -4.80
CA VAL A 294 -11.01 10.29 -3.50
C VAL A 294 -9.76 9.52 -3.17
N ASP A 295 -8.77 10.21 -2.58
CA ASP A 295 -7.57 9.56 -2.08
C ASP A 295 -7.93 8.77 -0.80
N PRO A 296 -7.71 7.45 -0.77
CA PRO A 296 -8.05 6.63 0.39
C PRO A 296 -7.36 7.08 1.69
N GLU A 297 -6.20 7.73 1.59
CA GLU A 297 -5.37 8.08 2.75
C GLU A 297 -5.67 9.47 3.30
N THR A 298 -6.27 10.36 2.50
CA THR A 298 -6.64 11.73 2.95
C THR A 298 -8.15 11.95 3.00
N GLY A 299 -8.94 11.11 2.33
CA GLY A 299 -10.38 11.28 2.17
C GLY A 299 -10.77 12.44 1.24
N ARG A 300 -9.80 13.13 0.63
CA ARG A 300 -10.00 14.30 -0.23
C ARG A 300 -10.11 13.91 -1.70
N LYS A 301 -10.80 14.73 -2.48
CA LYS A 301 -10.85 14.58 -3.94
C LYS A 301 -9.44 14.49 -4.54
N CYS A 302 -9.23 13.55 -5.46
CA CYS A 302 -7.97 13.35 -6.15
C CYS A 302 -8.18 13.03 -7.64
N LYS A 303 -7.08 12.75 -8.36
CA LYS A 303 -7.12 12.30 -9.75
C LYS A 303 -7.02 10.76 -9.81
N ALA A 304 -7.45 10.16 -10.93
CA ALA A 304 -7.44 8.71 -11.13
C ALA A 304 -6.05 8.07 -10.93
N GLU A 305 -4.99 8.76 -11.36
CA GLU A 305 -3.60 8.31 -11.27
C GLU A 305 -3.22 7.95 -9.83
N ARG A 306 -3.67 8.77 -8.87
CA ARG A 306 -3.40 8.57 -7.45
C ARG A 306 -4.05 7.28 -6.93
N VAL A 307 -5.25 6.96 -7.40
CA VAL A 307 -5.97 5.75 -7.01
C VAL A 307 -5.36 4.51 -7.66
N ILE A 308 -4.93 4.60 -8.92
CA ILE A 308 -4.19 3.50 -9.59
C ILE A 308 -2.87 3.22 -8.88
N GLU A 309 -2.08 4.24 -8.58
CA GLU A 309 -0.81 4.10 -7.87
C GLU A 309 -1.02 3.39 -6.53
N TRP A 310 -2.00 3.86 -5.73
CA TRP A 310 -2.28 3.27 -4.43
C TRP A 310 -2.80 1.83 -4.54
N MET A 311 -3.68 1.52 -5.51
CA MET A 311 -4.18 0.16 -5.73
C MET A 311 -3.08 -0.78 -6.23
N GLY A 312 -2.21 -0.32 -7.14
CA GLY A 312 -1.06 -1.08 -7.61
C GLY A 312 -0.08 -1.40 -6.49
N LEU A 313 0.14 -0.47 -5.55
CA LEU A 313 0.86 -0.75 -4.30
C LEU A 313 0.18 -1.87 -3.50
N GLN A 314 -1.15 -1.81 -3.33
CA GLN A 314 -1.88 -2.86 -2.59
C GLN A 314 -1.73 -4.22 -3.28
N ARG A 315 -1.83 -4.27 -4.62
CA ARG A 315 -1.64 -5.49 -5.40
C ARG A 315 -0.28 -6.10 -5.14
N ARG A 316 0.79 -5.37 -5.44
CA ARG A 316 2.18 -5.82 -5.29
C ARG A 316 2.48 -6.31 -3.88
N MET A 317 2.05 -5.57 -2.86
CA MET A 317 2.38 -5.90 -1.47
C MET A 317 1.56 -7.07 -0.91
N ARG A 318 0.37 -7.33 -1.44
CA ARG A 318 -0.51 -8.42 -0.99
C ARG A 318 -0.17 -9.77 -1.64
N THR A 319 0.56 -9.78 -2.74
CA THR A 319 0.93 -11.00 -3.48
C THR A 319 2.38 -11.43 -3.28
N ARG A 320 3.15 -10.74 -2.42
CA ARG A 320 4.58 -11.03 -2.21
C ARG A 320 4.87 -12.21 -1.29
N PHE A 321 3.87 -12.71 -0.59
CA PHE A 321 3.99 -13.87 0.30
C PHE A 321 2.97 -14.94 -0.10
N PRO A 322 3.23 -16.23 0.23
CA PRO A 322 2.25 -17.30 0.06
C PRO A 322 0.92 -17.01 0.76
N ASN A 323 -0.11 -17.74 0.34
CA ASN A 323 -1.46 -17.63 0.91
C ASN A 323 -1.49 -17.95 2.41
N ASP A 324 -0.58 -18.77 2.92
CA ASP A 324 -0.48 -19.16 4.33
C ASP A 324 0.87 -18.77 4.93
N ILE A 325 0.83 -18.15 6.11
CA ILE A 325 2.00 -17.75 6.88
C ILE A 325 1.82 -18.21 8.32
N TYR A 326 2.83 -18.85 8.89
CA TYR A 326 2.84 -19.29 10.29
C TYR A 326 3.68 -18.34 11.13
N ALA A 327 3.05 -17.57 12.01
CA ALA A 327 3.70 -16.59 12.87
C ALA A 327 4.00 -17.19 14.25
N LEU A 328 5.28 -17.43 14.53
CA LEU A 328 5.76 -18.13 15.72
C LEU A 328 5.90 -17.22 16.94
N SER A 329 5.32 -17.62 18.06
CA SER A 329 5.50 -17.04 19.40
C SER A 329 5.23 -15.53 19.51
N PHE A 330 4.30 -15.00 18.71
CA PHE A 330 3.89 -13.59 18.80
C PHE A 330 2.93 -13.35 19.96
N SER A 331 3.24 -12.37 20.81
CA SER A 331 2.36 -11.93 21.89
C SER A 331 1.00 -11.41 21.36
N PRO A 332 -0.10 -11.54 22.14
CA PRO A 332 -1.45 -11.15 21.69
C PRO A 332 -1.56 -9.73 21.12
N TRP A 333 -0.79 -8.78 21.67
CA TRP A 333 -0.81 -7.39 21.19
C TRP A 333 -0.15 -7.22 19.80
N LYS A 334 0.86 -8.03 19.45
CA LYS A 334 1.51 -8.00 18.14
C LYS A 334 0.69 -8.71 17.07
N LYS A 335 -0.13 -9.72 17.43
CA LYS A 335 -0.96 -10.49 16.48
C LYS A 335 -1.78 -9.62 15.49
N PRO A 336 -2.54 -8.59 15.91
CA PRO A 336 -3.25 -7.73 14.97
C PRO A 336 -2.33 -6.91 14.05
N ILE A 337 -1.12 -6.58 14.50
CA ILE A 337 -0.13 -5.85 13.69
C ILE A 337 0.48 -6.80 12.66
N VAL A 338 0.86 -8.02 13.04
CA VAL A 338 1.33 -9.05 12.11
C VAL A 338 0.32 -9.28 10.98
N ARG A 339 -0.97 -9.44 11.31
CA ARG A 339 -2.03 -9.57 10.29
C ARG A 339 -2.08 -8.38 9.31
N ARG A 340 -1.78 -7.17 9.78
CA ARG A 340 -1.75 -5.98 8.91
C ARG A 340 -0.55 -5.95 7.97
N PHE A 341 0.62 -6.43 8.41
CA PHE A 341 1.84 -6.45 7.59
C PHE A 341 1.85 -7.61 6.59
N PHE A 342 1.12 -8.68 6.89
CA PHE A 342 0.86 -9.82 6.00
C PHE A 342 -0.51 -9.77 5.31
N GLN A 343 -1.06 -8.58 5.07
CA GLN A 343 -2.28 -8.44 4.28
C GLN A 343 -2.11 -9.13 2.92
N GLY A 344 -3.07 -9.96 2.52
CA GLY A 344 -2.96 -10.82 1.35
C GLY A 344 -2.81 -12.29 1.72
N SER A 345 -2.16 -12.57 2.85
CA SER A 345 -1.98 -13.92 3.39
C SER A 345 -2.90 -14.19 4.59
N ARG A 346 -3.23 -15.47 4.80
CA ARG A 346 -3.83 -16.00 6.02
C ARG A 346 -2.73 -16.26 7.03
N VAL A 347 -2.70 -15.46 8.10
CA VAL A 347 -1.74 -15.61 9.19
C VAL A 347 -2.27 -16.56 10.26
N GLN A 348 -1.58 -17.67 10.45
CA GLN A 348 -1.80 -18.66 11.50
C GLN A 348 -0.80 -18.39 12.63
N PHE A 349 -1.27 -18.25 13.87
CA PHE A 349 -0.38 -18.01 15.01
C PHE A 349 -0.14 -19.32 15.74
N VAL A 350 1.14 -19.67 15.91
CA VAL A 350 1.59 -20.91 16.55
C VAL A 350 2.54 -20.59 17.69
N ASP A 351 2.56 -21.45 18.70
CA ASP A 351 3.44 -21.26 19.86
C ASP A 351 4.71 -22.12 19.77
N ALA A 352 4.68 -23.19 18.95
CA ALA A 352 5.79 -24.10 18.73
C ALA A 352 5.94 -24.47 17.24
N VAL A 353 7.18 -24.72 16.80
CA VAL A 353 7.50 -24.94 15.37
C VAL A 353 7.04 -26.30 14.83
N ASP A 354 6.88 -27.30 15.69
CA ASP A 354 6.31 -28.61 15.35
C ASP A 354 4.88 -28.51 14.81
N GLN A 355 4.18 -27.41 15.08
CA GLN A 355 2.86 -27.08 14.54
C GLN A 355 2.91 -26.56 13.09
N VAL A 356 4.11 -26.38 12.52
CA VAL A 356 4.32 -25.76 11.21
C VAL A 356 4.76 -26.81 10.20
N PRO A 357 4.06 -26.95 9.05
CA PRO A 357 4.52 -27.81 7.95
C PRO A 357 5.94 -27.45 7.48
N GLU A 358 6.72 -28.42 7.00
CA GLU A 358 8.11 -28.18 6.57
C GLU A 358 8.24 -27.32 5.31
N ASP A 359 7.21 -27.30 4.45
CA ASP A 359 7.12 -26.50 3.22
C ASP A 359 6.46 -25.11 3.45
N ALA A 360 5.94 -24.86 4.66
CA ALA A 360 5.26 -23.62 4.98
C ALA A 360 6.22 -22.48 5.33
N THR A 361 5.82 -21.24 5.01
CA THR A 361 6.59 -20.05 5.37
C THR A 361 6.36 -19.66 6.84
N LEU A 362 7.47 -19.52 7.57
CA LEU A 362 7.51 -19.14 8.97
C LEU A 362 7.83 -17.65 9.12
N ALA A 363 7.04 -16.92 9.90
CA ALA A 363 7.33 -15.54 10.29
C ALA A 363 7.81 -15.50 11.75
N VAL A 364 8.94 -14.84 11.98
CA VAL A 364 9.58 -14.72 13.30
C VAL A 364 10.00 -13.29 13.60
N TRP A 365 10.27 -12.94 14.86
CA TRP A 365 10.75 -11.61 15.24
C TRP A 365 12.26 -11.60 15.49
N GLY A 366 13.00 -10.76 14.76
CA GLY A 366 14.46 -10.63 14.88
C GLY A 366 15.23 -11.91 14.53
N GLN A 367 16.42 -12.07 15.12
CA GLN A 367 17.31 -13.24 14.94
C GLN A 367 17.14 -14.34 16.01
N GLY A 368 16.11 -14.27 16.84
CA GLY A 368 15.94 -15.17 17.99
C GLY A 368 15.64 -16.63 17.64
N TYR A 369 15.35 -16.92 16.37
CA TYR A 369 15.01 -18.26 15.89
C TYR A 369 15.67 -18.53 14.53
N GLN A 370 16.24 -19.71 14.37
CA GLN A 370 16.83 -20.20 13.13
C GLN A 370 16.13 -21.51 12.74
N ASP A 371 15.79 -21.65 11.47
CA ASP A 371 15.21 -22.86 10.90
C ASP A 371 15.87 -23.07 9.52
N GLU A 372 16.45 -24.25 9.33
CA GLU A 372 17.11 -24.63 8.08
C GLU A 372 16.17 -25.38 7.14
N LYS A 373 15.02 -25.83 7.63
CA LYS A 373 14.05 -26.63 6.87
C LYS A 373 13.02 -25.75 6.16
N ARG A 374 12.57 -24.68 6.82
CA ARG A 374 11.46 -23.83 6.36
C ARG A 374 11.95 -22.51 5.78
N PRO A 375 11.24 -21.93 4.78
CA PRO A 375 11.40 -20.52 4.44
C PRO A 375 11.06 -19.62 5.63
N VAL A 376 11.98 -18.74 6.05
CA VAL A 376 11.80 -17.85 7.21
C VAL A 376 11.75 -16.38 6.77
N VAL A 377 10.71 -15.67 7.21
CA VAL A 377 10.59 -14.21 7.11
C VAL A 377 10.82 -13.60 8.49
N ARG A 378 11.91 -12.86 8.64
CA ARG A 378 12.27 -12.19 9.89
C ARG A 378 11.71 -10.78 9.92
N LEU A 379 10.95 -10.48 10.98
CA LEU A 379 10.32 -9.19 11.21
C LEU A 379 11.12 -8.38 12.21
N GLU A 380 11.29 -7.09 11.93
CA GLU A 380 11.84 -6.13 12.89
C GLU A 380 11.25 -4.75 12.63
N ASP A 381 11.41 -3.87 13.60
CA ASP A 381 11.08 -2.47 13.39
C ASP A 381 11.99 -1.82 12.33
N ALA A 382 11.35 -1.09 11.41
CA ALA A 382 12.05 -0.31 10.40
C ALA A 382 12.44 1.08 10.91
N PHE A 383 13.14 1.83 10.06
CA PHE A 383 13.84 3.06 10.44
C PHE A 383 12.91 4.26 10.70
N LEU A 384 11.78 4.36 9.99
CA LEU A 384 10.76 5.40 10.18
C LEU A 384 9.51 4.84 10.88
N ARG A 385 9.57 4.74 12.22
CA ARG A 385 8.66 3.86 12.97
C ARG A 385 7.44 4.56 13.59
N SER A 386 7.62 5.55 14.46
CA SER A 386 6.56 6.11 15.31
C SER A 386 6.93 7.45 15.92
N VAL A 387 5.95 8.17 16.48
CA VAL A 387 6.19 9.32 17.37
C VAL A 387 6.28 8.79 18.80
N GLY A 388 7.48 8.83 19.42
CA GLY A 388 7.71 8.40 20.80
C GLY A 388 8.67 7.22 20.93
N LEU A 389 8.92 6.76 22.17
CA LEU A 389 9.84 5.65 22.44
C LEU A 389 9.18 4.32 22.07
N GLY A 390 9.94 3.38 21.50
CA GLY A 390 9.43 2.05 21.11
C GLY A 390 8.83 1.24 22.27
N ALA A 391 9.18 1.58 23.51
CA ALA A 391 8.67 1.00 24.74
C ALA A 391 7.26 1.47 25.16
N ASP A 392 6.64 2.41 24.42
CA ASP A 392 5.30 2.93 24.73
C ASP A 392 4.14 2.13 24.11
N LEU A 393 4.43 0.93 23.57
CA LEU A 393 3.46 0.06 22.88
C LEU A 393 2.70 0.80 21.77
N ILE A 394 3.42 1.69 21.09
CA ILE A 394 2.91 2.50 20.00
C ILE A 394 2.92 1.65 18.73
N GLN A 395 1.80 1.66 18.01
CA GLN A 395 1.69 0.92 16.77
C GLN A 395 2.71 1.45 15.74
N PRO A 396 3.63 0.61 15.24
CA PRO A 396 4.61 1.03 14.25
C PRO A 396 3.93 1.25 12.89
N LEU A 397 4.38 2.28 12.18
CA LEU A 397 3.98 2.54 10.79
C LEU A 397 4.80 1.72 9.79
N SER A 398 5.95 1.18 10.21
CA SER A 398 6.83 0.43 9.33
C SER A 398 7.56 -0.73 10.02
N TRP A 399 7.74 -1.81 9.26
CA TRP A 399 8.54 -2.98 9.62
C TRP A 399 9.42 -3.38 8.44
N VAL A 400 10.55 -3.99 8.74
CA VAL A 400 11.30 -4.79 7.76
C VAL A 400 10.77 -6.21 7.80
N MET A 401 10.80 -6.88 6.65
CA MET A 401 10.31 -8.25 6.48
C MET A 401 11.32 -8.98 5.59
N ASP A 402 12.34 -9.56 6.20
CA ASP A 402 13.55 -10.03 5.51
C ASP A 402 13.60 -11.55 5.43
N SER A 403 13.68 -12.11 4.23
CA SER A 403 13.76 -13.56 4.02
C SER A 403 15.19 -14.12 4.00
N ARG A 404 16.22 -13.27 4.02
CA ARG A 404 17.64 -13.67 3.95
C ARG A 404 18.36 -13.58 5.30
N GLY A 405 18.20 -12.46 6.00
CA GLY A 405 18.90 -12.19 7.27
C GLY A 405 18.68 -10.75 7.76
N MET A 406 18.90 -10.46 9.04
CA MET A 406 18.55 -9.14 9.57
C MET A 406 19.57 -8.04 9.19
N TYR A 407 19.09 -6.84 8.84
CA TYR A 407 19.95 -5.71 8.46
C TYR A 407 21.03 -5.32 9.48
N TYR A 408 20.80 -5.57 10.76
CA TYR A 408 21.76 -5.25 11.83
C TYR A 408 22.79 -6.35 12.06
N ASP A 409 22.62 -7.50 11.41
CA ASP A 409 23.48 -8.66 11.56
C ASP A 409 24.60 -8.62 10.51
N ALA A 410 25.80 -8.28 10.96
CA ALA A 410 26.97 -8.21 10.09
C ALA A 410 27.59 -9.60 9.83
N THR A 411 27.11 -10.67 10.48
CA THR A 411 27.67 -12.02 10.33
C THR A 411 27.11 -12.75 9.11
N ALA A 412 25.94 -12.33 8.62
CA ALA A 412 25.24 -12.94 7.49
C ALA A 412 24.72 -11.87 6.51
N PRO A 413 24.45 -12.22 5.24
CA PRO A 413 23.79 -11.31 4.30
C PRO A 413 22.34 -11.03 4.70
N SER A 414 21.85 -9.84 4.38
CA SER A 414 20.44 -9.43 4.50
C SER A 414 19.85 -9.07 3.13
N GLU A 415 18.52 -9.00 3.01
CA GLU A 415 17.91 -8.46 1.79
C GLU A 415 18.31 -7.00 1.57
N LEU A 416 18.45 -6.20 2.63
CA LEU A 416 18.94 -4.82 2.49
C LEU A 416 20.36 -4.77 1.91
N GLU A 417 21.29 -5.59 2.42
CA GLU A 417 22.65 -5.65 1.88
C GLU A 417 22.63 -6.11 0.41
N HIS A 418 21.79 -7.08 0.07
CA HIS A 418 21.65 -7.54 -1.30
C HIS A 418 21.06 -6.46 -2.23
N GLU A 419 20.01 -5.76 -1.79
CA GLU A 419 19.38 -4.68 -2.53
C GLU A 419 20.39 -3.56 -2.80
N LEU A 420 21.13 -3.14 -1.77
CA LEU A 420 22.16 -2.10 -1.88
C LEU A 420 23.33 -2.53 -2.79
N LEU A 421 23.69 -3.81 -2.83
CA LEU A 421 24.71 -4.32 -3.74
C LEU A 421 24.23 -4.34 -5.20
N THR A 422 23.01 -4.81 -5.44
CA THR A 422 22.59 -5.30 -6.77
C THR A 422 21.55 -4.44 -7.47
N ALA A 423 20.78 -3.62 -6.75
CA ALA A 423 19.72 -2.84 -7.35
C ALA A 423 20.25 -1.72 -8.25
N GLU A 424 19.49 -1.45 -9.30
CA GLU A 424 19.60 -0.23 -10.09
C GLU A 424 18.79 0.88 -9.41
N PHE A 425 19.37 2.07 -9.34
CA PHE A 425 18.72 3.25 -8.78
C PHE A 425 18.45 4.27 -9.88
N PRO A 426 17.30 4.16 -10.59
CA PRO A 426 16.96 5.08 -11.66
C PRO A 426 16.77 6.50 -11.13
N THR A 427 16.93 7.49 -12.01
CA THR A 427 16.96 8.91 -11.64
C THR A 427 15.69 9.37 -10.90
N ASP A 428 14.53 8.85 -11.26
CA ASP A 428 13.25 9.15 -10.60
C ASP A 428 13.21 8.65 -9.15
N LEU A 429 13.75 7.45 -8.89
CA LEU A 429 13.89 6.92 -7.54
C LEU A 429 14.89 7.73 -6.70
N LEU A 430 16.01 8.17 -7.29
CA LEU A 430 16.98 9.02 -6.60
C LEU A 430 16.41 10.39 -6.26
N VAL A 431 15.64 11.00 -7.18
CA VAL A 431 14.93 12.27 -6.92
C VAL A 431 13.92 12.08 -5.80
N ARG A 432 13.19 10.95 -5.79
CA ARG A 432 12.25 10.60 -4.72
C ARG A 432 12.95 10.43 -3.37
N ALA A 433 14.06 9.69 -3.34
CA ALA A 433 14.88 9.47 -2.15
C ALA A 433 15.43 10.78 -1.57
N ARG A 434 15.96 11.66 -2.43
CA ARG A 434 16.42 13.00 -2.05
C ARG A 434 15.30 13.81 -1.40
N ARG A 435 14.14 13.90 -2.04
CA ARG A 435 12.98 14.64 -1.51
C ARG A 435 12.53 14.09 -0.17
N LEU A 436 12.49 12.76 -0.02
CA LEU A 436 12.15 12.14 1.26
C LEU A 436 13.17 12.49 2.35
N ARG A 437 14.47 12.38 2.06
CA ARG A 437 15.55 12.77 2.99
C ARG A 437 15.41 14.22 3.40
N ASP A 438 15.30 15.13 2.44
CA ASP A 438 15.29 16.57 2.71
C ASP A 438 14.10 16.93 3.62
N ARG A 439 12.92 16.33 3.39
CA ARG A 439 11.75 16.47 4.27
C ARG A 439 11.98 15.90 5.68
N ILE A 440 12.60 14.74 5.82
CA ILE A 440 12.91 14.15 7.14
C ILE A 440 13.82 15.08 7.94
N VAL A 441 14.83 15.67 7.27
CA VAL A 441 15.79 16.58 7.89
C VAL A 441 15.13 17.90 8.27
N GLU A 442 14.36 18.51 7.37
CA GLU A 442 13.65 19.78 7.58
C GLU A 442 12.67 19.70 8.77
N GLU A 443 11.94 18.59 8.88
CA GLU A 443 10.98 18.36 9.97
C GLU A 443 11.66 17.95 11.30
N GLY A 444 12.98 17.81 11.29
CA GLY A 444 13.78 17.44 12.46
C GLY A 444 13.46 16.06 13.01
N LEU A 445 12.97 15.13 12.18
CA LEU A 445 12.58 13.81 12.63
C LEU A 445 13.79 12.92 12.91
N THR A 446 13.69 12.17 14.00
CA THR A 446 14.58 11.09 14.43
C THR A 446 13.76 9.93 14.97
N LYS A 447 14.38 8.76 15.19
CA LYS A 447 13.79 7.57 15.81
C LYS A 447 13.15 7.89 17.16
N TYR A 448 13.78 8.80 17.91
CA TYR A 448 13.34 9.23 19.23
C TYR A 448 13.20 10.76 19.27
N ASN A 449 12.00 11.26 19.05
CA ASN A 449 11.69 12.70 19.13
C ASN A 449 11.38 13.13 20.58
N VAL A 450 12.30 12.83 21.50
CA VAL A 450 12.22 13.20 22.92
C VAL A 450 13.32 14.20 23.29
N GLY A 451 13.06 15.06 24.27
CA GLY A 451 13.94 16.16 24.68
C GLY A 451 13.34 17.53 24.36
N ALA A 452 13.43 18.44 25.31
CA ALA A 452 12.92 19.82 25.22
C ALA A 452 14.01 20.87 25.50
N GLY A 453 15.21 20.43 25.88
CA GLY A 453 16.34 21.30 26.15
C GLY A 453 16.95 21.87 24.87
N ALA A 454 17.54 23.05 25.00
CA ALA A 454 18.40 23.63 23.98
C ALA A 454 19.86 23.34 24.35
N TRP A 455 20.64 22.78 23.43
CA TRP A 455 22.08 22.66 23.58
C TRP A 455 22.77 23.83 22.86
N ARG A 456 23.80 24.39 23.47
CA ARG A 456 24.65 25.41 22.86
C ARG A 456 26.03 24.83 22.67
N ARG A 457 26.52 24.93 21.44
CA ARG A 457 27.87 24.52 21.11
C ARG A 457 28.89 25.33 21.93
N PRO A 458 29.87 24.69 22.59
CA PRO A 458 30.95 25.40 23.26
C PRO A 458 31.71 26.26 22.26
N GLN A 459 31.90 27.55 22.57
CA GLN A 459 32.53 28.51 21.66
C GLN A 459 34.00 28.16 21.38
N GLU A 460 34.69 27.61 22.37
CA GLU A 460 36.10 27.19 22.30
C GLU A 460 36.29 25.87 21.51
N ALA A 461 35.21 25.12 21.26
CA ALA A 461 35.29 23.80 20.63
C ALA A 461 35.39 23.92 19.09
N LEU A 462 36.61 23.78 18.59
CA LEU A 462 36.88 23.71 17.14
C LEU A 462 36.22 22.51 16.46
N TRP A 463 36.17 21.36 17.16
CA TRP A 463 35.64 20.11 16.65
C TRP A 463 34.82 19.39 17.72
N VAL A 464 33.57 19.05 17.41
CA VAL A 464 32.61 18.43 18.33
C VAL A 464 32.17 17.08 17.80
N ILE A 465 32.38 16.05 18.63
CA ILE A 465 32.02 14.66 18.34
C ILE A 465 30.87 14.23 19.25
N LEU A 466 29.80 13.69 18.66
CA LEU A 466 28.71 13.06 19.41
C LEU A 466 28.89 11.54 19.46
N VAL A 467 28.85 10.98 20.68
CA VAL A 467 28.81 9.54 20.94
C VAL A 467 27.45 9.19 21.54
N PRO A 468 26.50 8.64 20.75
CA PRO A 468 25.21 8.21 21.25
C PRO A 468 25.31 6.83 21.90
N GLY A 469 24.86 6.73 23.14
CA GLY A 469 24.74 5.47 23.88
C GLY A 469 23.69 4.55 23.27
N GLN A 470 23.91 3.25 23.39
CA GLN A 470 23.01 2.18 22.95
C GLN A 470 22.56 1.31 24.13
N VAL A 471 21.51 0.51 23.93
CA VAL A 471 21.14 -0.52 24.90
C VAL A 471 22.10 -1.69 24.71
N GLU A 472 22.94 -2.00 25.69
CA GLU A 472 24.01 -3.01 25.56
C GLU A 472 23.51 -4.43 25.23
N SER A 473 22.26 -4.74 25.61
CA SER A 473 21.59 -6.01 25.28
C SER A 473 20.96 -6.04 23.88
N ASP A 474 21.13 -5.00 23.07
CA ASP A 474 20.55 -4.94 21.72
C ASP A 474 21.26 -5.94 20.78
N ALA A 475 20.47 -6.65 19.98
CA ALA A 475 20.97 -7.63 19.03
C ALA A 475 21.97 -7.00 18.02
N SER A 476 21.81 -5.73 17.69
CA SER A 476 22.73 -5.00 16.82
C SER A 476 24.13 -4.81 17.40
N ILE A 477 24.33 -4.92 18.72
CA ILE A 477 25.66 -4.93 19.35
C ILE A 477 26.24 -6.35 19.29
N ARG A 478 25.39 -7.35 19.54
CA ARG A 478 25.79 -8.76 19.49
C ARG A 478 26.27 -9.16 18.09
N TYR A 479 25.50 -8.79 17.07
CA TYR A 479 25.76 -9.15 15.68
C TYR A 479 26.45 -8.03 14.87
N GLY A 480 26.86 -6.94 15.53
CA GLY A 480 27.40 -5.74 14.90
C GLY A 480 28.86 -5.81 14.43
N GLY A 481 29.48 -6.99 14.39
CA GLY A 481 30.82 -7.18 13.81
C GLY A 481 31.99 -6.51 14.55
N SER A 482 31.82 -6.13 15.83
CA SER A 482 32.88 -5.44 16.62
C SER A 482 33.33 -6.25 17.84
N SER A 483 34.56 -5.99 18.29
CA SER A 483 35.08 -6.42 19.60
C SER A 483 34.62 -5.50 20.74
N ILE A 484 34.22 -4.26 20.43
CA ILE A 484 33.62 -3.31 21.39
C ILE A 484 32.18 -3.75 21.67
N ARG A 485 31.84 -3.96 22.94
CA ARG A 485 30.53 -4.49 23.38
C ARG A 485 29.80 -3.63 24.40
N SER A 486 30.41 -2.54 24.88
CA SER A 486 29.80 -1.62 25.84
C SER A 486 29.89 -0.16 25.38
N ASN A 487 29.01 0.68 25.93
CA ASN A 487 29.02 2.12 25.65
C ASN A 487 30.32 2.77 26.15
N MET A 488 30.87 2.30 27.27
CA MET A 488 32.11 2.83 27.84
C MET A 488 33.34 2.47 27.01
N GLN A 489 33.42 1.25 26.48
CA GLN A 489 34.48 0.86 25.56
C GLN A 489 34.45 1.71 24.27
N LEU A 490 33.26 2.01 23.74
CA LEU A 490 33.11 2.94 22.63
C LEU A 490 33.62 4.33 23.00
N LEU A 491 33.19 4.87 24.14
CA LEU A 491 33.57 6.22 24.57
C LEU A 491 35.08 6.36 24.80
N GLN A 492 35.70 5.33 25.40
CA GLN A 492 37.15 5.22 25.55
C GLN A 492 37.86 5.23 24.20
N ALA A 493 37.46 4.35 23.28
CA ALA A 493 38.07 4.27 21.95
C ALA A 493 37.93 5.58 21.14
N VAL A 494 36.78 6.28 21.29
CA VAL A 494 36.57 7.59 20.67
C VAL A 494 37.50 8.63 21.27
N ARG A 495 37.63 8.69 22.61
CA ARG A 495 38.52 9.64 23.29
C ARG A 495 39.98 9.40 22.93
N GLU A 496 40.42 8.14 22.91
CA GLU A 496 41.78 7.76 22.56
C GLU A 496 42.12 8.16 21.12
N ALA A 497 41.19 7.97 20.18
CA ALA A 497 41.37 8.36 18.79
C ALA A 497 41.27 9.89 18.55
N ASN A 498 40.60 10.62 19.45
CA ASN A 498 40.32 12.06 19.29
C ASN A 498 40.64 12.84 20.58
N PRO A 499 41.92 12.91 21.01
CA PRO A 499 42.29 13.46 22.31
C PRO A 499 41.97 14.96 22.46
N SER A 500 41.98 15.72 21.36
CA SER A 500 41.74 17.17 21.36
C SER A 500 40.31 17.58 20.99
N ALA A 501 39.45 16.63 20.61
CA ALA A 501 38.07 16.95 20.23
C ALA A 501 37.19 17.14 21.46
N TYR A 502 36.14 17.96 21.32
CA TYR A 502 35.11 18.07 22.34
C TYR A 502 34.11 16.91 22.17
N VAL A 503 34.20 15.90 23.03
CA VAL A 503 33.40 14.67 22.97
C VAL A 503 32.18 14.81 23.86
N ILE A 504 31.01 14.60 23.28
CA ILE A 504 29.72 14.62 23.97
C ILE A 504 29.16 13.20 24.02
N TYR A 505 28.85 12.71 25.21
CA TYR A 505 28.12 11.46 25.38
C TYR A 505 26.62 11.72 25.55
N LYS A 506 25.78 11.08 24.74
CA LYS A 506 24.32 11.12 24.89
C LYS A 506 23.80 9.74 25.28
N PRO A 507 23.43 9.49 26.55
CA PRO A 507 22.87 8.21 26.96
C PRO A 507 21.59 7.84 26.20
N HIS A 508 21.32 6.55 26.05
CA HIS A 508 20.14 6.08 25.33
C HIS A 508 18.84 6.49 26.07
N PRO A 509 17.82 7.03 25.38
CA PRO A 509 16.62 7.55 26.05
C PRO A 509 15.82 6.47 26.79
N ASP A 510 15.78 5.23 26.30
CA ASP A 510 15.13 4.12 27.01
C ASP A 510 15.83 3.76 28.34
N VAL A 511 17.14 4.01 28.46
CA VAL A 511 17.89 3.81 29.71
C VAL A 511 17.55 4.94 30.69
N LEU A 512 17.54 6.19 30.22
CA LEU A 512 17.13 7.35 31.02
C LEU A 512 15.70 7.24 31.53
N ALA A 513 14.78 6.74 30.71
CA ALA A 513 13.39 6.51 31.07
C ALA A 513 13.17 5.23 31.93
N GLY A 514 14.24 4.52 32.33
CA GLY A 514 14.18 3.32 33.15
C GLY A 514 13.46 2.14 32.47
N LEU A 515 13.44 2.12 31.13
CA LEU A 515 12.78 1.10 30.29
C LEU A 515 13.70 -0.10 30.05
N ARG A 516 15.01 0.14 30.12
CA ARG A 516 16.09 -0.84 29.96
C ARG A 516 17.11 -0.67 31.09
N THR A 517 17.87 -1.72 31.36
CA THR A 517 18.98 -1.71 32.32
C THR A 517 20.06 -0.72 31.87
N LYS A 518 20.66 0.02 32.81
CA LYS A 518 21.85 0.84 32.55
C LYS A 518 23.02 -0.05 32.14
N GLY A 519 23.89 0.48 31.30
CA GLY A 519 25.16 -0.17 30.97
C GLY A 519 26.09 -0.21 32.19
N VAL A 520 27.09 -1.10 32.16
CA VAL A 520 28.07 -1.19 33.25
C VAL A 520 29.02 0.01 33.19
N GLY A 521 29.12 0.75 34.30
CA GLY A 521 30.10 1.84 34.44
C GLY A 521 29.73 3.16 33.76
N GLU A 522 28.49 3.35 33.30
CA GLU A 522 28.07 4.62 32.65
C GLU A 522 28.17 5.85 33.56
N ASP A 523 28.16 5.67 34.89
CA ASP A 523 28.38 6.75 35.85
C ASP A 523 29.80 7.34 35.74
N GLU A 524 30.74 6.63 35.10
CA GLU A 524 32.10 7.10 34.83
C GLU A 524 32.27 7.77 33.46
N ALA A 525 31.18 7.97 32.69
CA ALA A 525 31.26 8.53 31.33
C ALA A 525 32.02 9.87 31.26
N MET A 526 31.86 10.73 32.27
CA MET A 526 32.55 12.02 32.39
C MET A 526 34.08 11.93 32.44
N ARG A 527 34.66 10.74 32.68
CA ARG A 527 36.11 10.54 32.58
C ARG A 527 36.60 10.50 31.14
N TRP A 528 35.70 10.21 30.20
CA TRP A 528 36.02 9.91 28.80
C TRP A 528 35.38 10.92 27.83
N CYS A 529 34.39 11.70 28.28
CA CYS A 529 33.77 12.77 27.51
C CYS A 529 33.89 14.13 28.23
N ASP A 530 33.77 15.22 27.47
CA ASP A 530 33.72 16.58 28.04
C ASP A 530 32.34 16.91 28.60
N GLU A 531 31.28 16.32 28.04
CA GLU A 531 29.90 16.62 28.42
C GLU A 531 28.97 15.41 28.26
N VAL A 532 28.05 15.22 29.20
CA VAL A 532 26.94 14.25 29.09
C VAL A 532 25.62 15.00 28.85
N VAL A 533 24.95 14.72 27.72
CA VAL A 533 23.74 15.44 27.30
C VAL A 533 22.49 14.54 27.32
N THR A 534 21.58 14.78 28.27
CA THR A 534 20.37 13.96 28.45
C THR A 534 19.12 14.56 27.78
N ASP A 535 18.87 15.86 27.95
CA ASP A 535 17.53 16.44 27.71
C ASP A 535 17.34 17.14 26.36
N VAL A 536 18.34 17.04 25.48
CA VAL A 536 18.33 17.69 24.17
C VAL A 536 17.87 16.72 23.10
N ALA A 537 16.99 17.19 22.21
CA ALA A 537 16.51 16.39 21.09
C ALA A 537 17.65 15.97 20.17
N MET A 538 17.66 14.68 19.78
CA MET A 538 18.73 14.11 18.95
C MET A 538 18.89 14.88 17.63
N GLY A 539 17.79 15.25 16.97
CA GLY A 539 17.84 16.01 15.71
C GLY A 539 18.55 17.36 15.84
N THR A 540 18.38 18.06 16.97
CA THR A 540 19.06 19.33 17.25
C THR A 540 20.56 19.11 17.44
N LEU A 541 20.96 18.08 18.19
CA LEU A 541 22.37 17.75 18.39
C LEU A 541 23.05 17.34 17.10
N LEU A 542 22.44 16.43 16.33
CA LEU A 542 23.00 15.95 15.08
C LEU A 542 23.27 17.10 14.10
N SER A 543 22.44 18.14 14.08
CA SER A 543 22.66 19.31 13.23
C SER A 543 23.80 20.21 13.72
N ALA A 544 24.09 20.24 15.02
CA ALA A 544 25.02 21.17 15.65
C ALA A 544 26.45 20.62 15.85
N VAL A 545 26.63 19.30 15.82
CA VAL A 545 27.95 18.64 15.92
C VAL A 545 28.61 18.49 14.56
N ASP A 546 29.92 18.20 14.52
CA ASP A 546 30.67 18.01 13.28
C ASP A 546 30.67 16.55 12.85
N GLU A 547 30.86 15.65 13.81
CA GLU A 547 30.92 14.21 13.58
C GLU A 547 30.10 13.42 14.61
N VAL A 548 29.71 12.21 14.20
CA VAL A 548 29.01 11.26 15.07
C VAL A 548 29.74 9.93 15.04
N HIS A 549 30.14 9.44 16.21
CA HIS A 549 30.90 8.20 16.37
C HIS A 549 30.00 7.15 17.01
N VAL A 550 29.79 6.04 16.31
CA VAL A 550 28.79 5.03 16.68
C VAL A 550 29.38 3.63 16.67
N LEU A 551 28.81 2.74 17.49
CA LEU A 551 29.05 1.30 17.33
C LEU A 551 28.15 0.76 16.21
N THR A 552 26.83 0.68 16.45
CA THR A 552 25.84 0.24 15.46
C THR A 552 24.53 1.05 15.48
N SER A 553 24.50 2.15 16.23
CA SER A 553 23.30 2.96 16.47
C SER A 553 22.67 3.48 15.17
N LEU A 554 21.34 3.54 15.09
CA LEU A 554 20.66 4.22 13.98
C LEU A 554 21.01 5.72 13.90
N ALA A 555 21.48 6.32 14.99
CA ALA A 555 21.91 7.72 15.02
C ALA A 555 22.99 8.04 13.98
N GLY A 556 23.86 7.08 13.63
CA GLY A 556 24.84 7.27 12.55
C GLY A 556 24.17 7.41 11.19
N PHE A 557 23.13 6.63 10.89
CA PHE A 557 22.33 6.81 9.67
C PHE A 557 21.63 8.18 9.67
N GLU A 558 21.05 8.60 10.80
CA GLU A 558 20.40 9.91 10.92
C GLU A 558 21.36 11.08 10.74
N ALA A 559 22.62 10.90 11.14
CA ALA A 559 23.71 11.84 10.90
C ALA A 559 24.06 11.91 9.41
N LEU A 560 24.13 10.76 8.73
CA LEU A 560 24.31 10.70 7.27
C LEU A 560 23.21 11.43 6.51
N LEU A 561 21.94 11.29 6.92
CA LEU A 561 20.82 12.04 6.31
C LEU A 561 21.05 13.56 6.37
N ARG A 562 21.74 14.04 7.43
CA ARG A 562 22.12 15.44 7.65
C ARG A 562 23.50 15.79 7.08
N LYS A 563 24.09 14.88 6.31
CA LYS A 563 25.43 15.02 5.70
C LYS A 563 26.54 15.29 6.74
N LYS A 564 26.39 14.75 7.95
CA LYS A 564 27.45 14.76 8.96
C LYS A 564 28.42 13.62 8.70
N LYS A 565 29.67 13.81 9.10
CA LYS A 565 30.69 12.77 9.05
C LYS A 565 30.42 11.75 10.15
N VAL A 566 30.56 10.47 9.83
CA VAL A 566 30.19 9.37 10.71
C VAL A 566 31.31 8.35 10.76
N ALA A 567 31.80 8.06 11.97
CA ALA A 567 32.76 6.99 12.22
C ALA A 567 32.04 5.76 12.83
N CYS A 568 32.25 4.59 12.23
CA CYS A 568 31.63 3.33 12.66
C CYS A 568 32.67 2.41 13.30
N TYR A 569 32.51 2.16 14.60
CA TYR A 569 33.31 1.20 15.39
C TYR A 569 32.74 -0.23 15.34
N GLY A 570 31.56 -0.40 14.74
CA GLY A 570 30.98 -1.66 14.34
C GLY A 570 30.55 -1.62 12.87
N GLN A 571 29.71 -2.57 12.47
CA GLN A 571 29.27 -2.77 11.09
C GLN A 571 27.75 -2.61 10.92
N PRO A 572 27.16 -1.45 11.30
CA PRO A 572 25.74 -1.21 11.04
C PRO A 572 25.43 -1.27 9.55
N PHE A 573 24.16 -1.42 9.16
CA PHE A 573 23.75 -1.61 7.76
C PHE A 573 24.27 -0.54 6.77
N TYR A 574 24.55 0.67 7.25
CA TYR A 574 25.02 1.81 6.45
C TYR A 574 26.55 1.97 6.41
N ALA A 575 27.32 1.13 7.10
CA ALA A 575 28.78 1.07 7.00
C ALA A 575 29.24 0.31 5.74
N GLY A 576 30.44 0.56 5.25
CA GLY A 576 31.07 -0.18 4.14
C GLY A 576 30.71 0.30 2.74
N TRP A 577 29.86 1.32 2.60
CA TRP A 577 29.42 1.84 1.29
C TRP A 577 30.22 3.07 0.83
N GLY A 578 31.29 3.44 1.56
CA GLY A 578 32.07 4.64 1.30
C GLY A 578 31.41 5.95 1.76
N LEU A 579 30.39 5.87 2.63
CA LEU A 579 29.69 7.00 3.23
C LEU A 579 30.11 7.28 4.68
N THR A 580 30.86 6.36 5.29
CA THR A 580 31.31 6.39 6.68
C THR A 580 32.81 6.10 6.76
N ASP A 581 33.43 6.55 7.85
CA ASP A 581 34.76 6.11 8.23
C ASP A 581 34.63 4.82 9.05
N ASP A 582 34.88 3.68 8.41
CA ASP A 582 34.70 2.37 9.02
C ASP A 582 35.99 1.91 9.69
N ILE A 583 35.99 1.80 11.02
CA ILE A 583 37.13 1.29 11.79
C ILE A 583 37.32 -0.21 11.54
N ILE A 584 36.21 -0.92 11.32
CA ILE A 584 36.18 -2.35 10.98
C ILE A 584 35.32 -2.53 9.72
N PRO A 585 35.89 -2.30 8.52
CA PRO A 585 35.10 -2.31 7.29
C PRO A 585 34.52 -3.72 7.00
N PRO A 586 33.24 -3.82 6.64
CA PRO A 586 32.62 -5.10 6.31
C PRO A 586 33.11 -5.62 4.95
N THR A 587 33.65 -6.83 4.92
CA THR A 587 34.28 -7.40 3.71
C THR A 587 33.30 -7.69 2.56
N ARG A 588 32.02 -7.94 2.87
CA ARG A 588 30.99 -8.28 1.87
C ARG A 588 30.45 -7.07 1.10
N ARG A 589 30.61 -5.86 1.62
CA ARG A 589 30.06 -4.63 1.03
C ARG A 589 31.12 -4.01 0.13
N THR A 590 31.10 -4.40 -1.14
CA THR A 590 32.14 -4.07 -2.12
C THR A 590 31.78 -2.90 -3.04
N ARG A 591 30.53 -2.40 -2.96
CA ARG A 591 30.02 -1.29 -3.77
C ARG A 591 30.13 0.03 -3.02
N ARG A 592 30.46 1.11 -3.73
CA ARG A 592 30.30 2.48 -3.21
C ARG A 592 28.91 3.00 -3.58
N LEU A 593 28.25 3.67 -2.63
CA LEU A 593 26.94 4.27 -2.82
C LEU A 593 27.00 5.77 -2.60
N THR A 594 26.12 6.48 -3.29
CA THR A 594 25.71 7.82 -2.91
C THR A 594 24.72 7.77 -1.73
N LEU A 595 24.60 8.88 -1.00
CA LEU A 595 23.63 8.97 0.09
C LEU A 595 22.19 8.76 -0.40
N ASP A 596 21.86 9.24 -1.60
CA ASP A 596 20.50 9.09 -2.15
C ASP A 596 20.20 7.61 -2.52
N GLU A 597 21.20 6.82 -2.96
CA GLU A 597 21.05 5.36 -3.16
C GLU A 597 20.83 4.64 -1.83
N LEU A 598 21.62 4.96 -0.80
CA LEU A 598 21.43 4.37 0.54
C LEU A 598 20.03 4.70 1.09
N VAL A 599 19.56 5.94 0.90
CA VAL A 599 18.21 6.36 1.30
C VAL A 599 17.14 5.60 0.52
N ALA A 600 17.31 5.43 -0.80
CA ALA A 600 16.37 4.68 -1.62
C ALA A 600 16.24 3.22 -1.12
N GLY A 601 17.37 2.53 -0.93
CA GLY A 601 17.37 1.16 -0.41
C GLY A 601 16.78 1.07 0.99
N ALA A 602 17.28 1.88 1.92
CA ALA A 602 16.94 1.77 3.34
C ALA A 602 15.55 2.32 3.69
N LEU A 603 15.06 3.38 3.04
CA LEU A 603 13.80 4.04 3.42
C LEU A 603 12.65 3.83 2.44
N ILE A 604 12.90 3.39 1.21
CA ILE A 604 11.85 3.26 0.19
C ILE A 604 11.62 1.80 -0.20
N LEU A 605 12.69 1.06 -0.51
CA LEU A 605 12.59 -0.29 -1.08
C LEU A 605 12.48 -1.37 0.00
N TYR A 606 13.31 -1.28 1.04
CA TYR A 606 13.41 -2.33 2.05
C TYR A 606 12.24 -2.34 3.07
N PRO A 607 11.81 -1.20 3.64
CA PRO A 607 10.76 -1.23 4.65
C PRO A 607 9.36 -1.40 4.04
N THR A 608 8.52 -2.15 4.75
CA THR A 608 7.08 -2.17 4.53
C THR A 608 6.44 -1.07 5.36
N TYR A 609 5.58 -0.24 4.74
CA TYR A 609 4.80 0.77 5.43
C TYR A 609 3.31 0.42 5.43
N VAL A 610 2.64 0.64 6.56
CA VAL A 610 1.19 0.45 6.70
C VAL A 610 0.57 1.69 7.33
N SER A 611 -0.35 2.34 6.62
CA SER A 611 -1.07 3.54 7.05
C SER A 611 -1.85 3.26 8.34
N ARG A 612 -1.77 4.18 9.30
CA ARG A 612 -2.62 4.19 10.50
C ARG A 612 -4.04 4.67 10.21
N ILE A 613 -4.23 5.45 9.16
CA ILE A 613 -5.53 5.96 8.73
C ILE A 613 -6.34 4.84 8.07
N THR A 614 -5.77 4.16 7.09
CA THR A 614 -6.49 3.16 6.29
C THR A 614 -6.29 1.74 6.78
N GLY A 615 -5.22 1.46 7.51
CA GLY A 615 -4.79 0.10 7.85
C GLY A 615 -4.20 -0.68 6.68
N LYS A 616 -4.03 -0.05 5.50
CA LYS A 616 -3.52 -0.66 4.26
C LYS A 616 -2.05 -0.29 4.02
N PHE A 617 -1.41 -0.91 3.02
CA PHE A 617 -0.04 -0.58 2.67
C PHE A 617 0.05 0.87 2.17
N THR A 618 1.16 1.55 2.49
CA THR A 618 1.39 2.95 2.11
C THR A 618 2.84 3.17 1.68
N THR A 619 3.18 4.39 1.27
CA THR A 619 4.54 4.78 0.92
C THR A 619 5.26 5.40 2.11
N ALA A 620 6.60 5.47 2.04
CA ALA A 620 7.41 6.14 3.06
C ALA A 620 7.02 7.62 3.24
N GLU A 621 6.71 8.32 2.14
CA GLU A 621 6.28 9.73 2.15
C GLU A 621 4.94 9.91 2.86
N ARG A 622 3.99 9.00 2.64
CA ARG A 622 2.69 9.04 3.30
C ARG A 622 2.78 8.64 4.76
N ALA A 623 3.61 7.66 5.10
CA ALA A 623 3.93 7.34 6.49
C ALA A 623 4.57 8.54 7.20
N LEU A 624 5.43 9.30 6.51
CA LEU A 624 5.99 10.55 7.01
C LEU A 624 4.89 11.61 7.25
N ASP A 625 3.98 11.83 6.29
CA ASP A 625 2.84 12.73 6.49
C ASP A 625 2.03 12.37 7.74
N GLU A 626 1.73 11.08 7.94
CA GLU A 626 0.99 10.58 9.10
C GLU A 626 1.77 10.73 10.42
N LEU A 627 3.09 10.56 10.40
CA LEU A 627 3.95 10.80 11.56
C LEU A 627 3.93 12.27 11.99
N LEU A 628 3.97 13.20 11.04
CA LEU A 628 3.96 14.64 11.32
C LEU A 628 2.63 15.07 11.92
N VAL A 629 1.50 14.64 11.32
CA VAL A 629 0.17 14.90 11.88
C VAL A 629 0.03 14.32 13.28
N TRP A 630 0.54 13.11 13.51
CA TRP A 630 0.52 12.49 14.82
C TRP A 630 1.36 13.26 15.85
N ARG A 631 2.53 13.77 15.46
CA ARG A 631 3.39 14.57 16.34
C ARG A 631 2.70 15.84 16.82
N GLN A 632 1.92 16.49 15.95
CA GLN A 632 1.15 17.69 16.29
C GLN A 632 -0.02 17.38 17.24
N GLN A 633 -0.62 16.21 17.11
CA GLN A 633 -1.64 15.70 18.03
C GLN A 633 -0.97 15.23 19.33
N LYS A 634 -0.59 16.17 20.22
CA LYS A 634 0.02 15.89 21.54
C LYS A 634 -0.68 14.68 22.18
N PRO A 635 0.04 13.60 22.57
CA PRO A 635 -0.58 12.48 23.22
C PRO A 635 -1.25 12.96 24.52
N THR A 636 -2.56 12.81 24.64
CA THR A 636 -3.17 12.67 25.97
C THR A 636 -2.51 11.44 26.60
N GLY A 637 -2.08 11.55 27.87
CA GLY A 637 -1.16 10.59 28.49
C GLY A 637 -1.50 9.11 28.28
N MET A 638 -0.49 8.24 28.38
CA MET A 638 -0.64 6.81 28.08
C MET A 638 -1.90 6.20 28.73
N PRO A 639 -2.83 5.62 27.94
CA PRO A 639 -4.05 5.02 28.46
C PRO A 639 -3.76 3.99 29.56
N LEU A 640 -4.58 3.96 30.62
CA LEU A 640 -4.35 3.09 31.78
C LEU A 640 -4.20 1.61 31.41
N TRP A 641 -4.94 1.13 30.41
CA TRP A 641 -4.82 -0.25 29.93
C TRP A 641 -3.45 -0.55 29.32
N ARG A 642 -2.79 0.42 28.67
CA ARG A 642 -1.42 0.26 28.15
C ARG A 642 -0.40 0.24 29.27
N LYS A 643 -0.58 1.06 30.31
CA LYS A 643 0.26 1.02 31.52
C LYS A 643 0.17 -0.36 32.19
N ALA A 644 -1.04 -0.91 32.31
CA ALA A 644 -1.26 -2.25 32.86
C ALA A 644 -0.64 -3.35 31.96
N LEU A 645 -0.85 -3.31 30.65
CA LEU A 645 -0.28 -4.29 29.71
C LEU A 645 1.25 -4.26 29.73
N ARG A 646 1.86 -3.07 29.85
CA ARG A 646 3.30 -2.91 29.99
C ARG A 646 3.85 -3.51 31.29
N LEU A 647 3.11 -3.41 32.39
CA LEU A 647 3.47 -4.06 33.65
C LEU A 647 3.44 -5.59 33.52
N VAL A 648 2.39 -6.13 32.87
CA VAL A 648 2.25 -7.57 32.61
C VAL A 648 3.35 -8.10 31.69
N LEU A 649 3.66 -7.38 30.60
CA LEU A 649 4.74 -7.77 29.67
C LEU A 649 6.14 -7.67 30.31
N ARG A 650 6.31 -6.84 31.35
CA ARG A 650 7.54 -6.81 32.16
C ARG A 650 7.70 -8.03 33.05
N ILE A 651 6.60 -8.54 33.61
CA ILE A 651 6.60 -9.71 34.49
C ILE A 651 6.71 -11.02 33.68
N GLY A 652 6.22 -11.03 32.44
CA GLY A 652 6.23 -12.21 31.56
C GLY A 652 7.53 -12.44 30.77
N LYS A 653 8.50 -11.53 30.81
CA LYS A 653 9.84 -11.79 30.24
C LYS A 653 10.62 -12.66 31.23
N LYS A 654 10.75 -13.96 30.94
CA LYS A 654 11.90 -14.72 31.45
C LYS A 654 13.18 -14.01 30.96
N PRO A 655 14.23 -13.92 31.78
CA PRO A 655 15.52 -13.47 31.28
C PRO A 655 15.92 -14.41 30.14
N ASP A 656 16.15 -13.83 28.95
CA ASP A 656 16.73 -14.53 27.80
C ASP A 656 18.15 -14.98 28.11
#